data_AF-A0AAN6RFZ8-F1
#
_entry.id   AF-A0AAN6RFZ8-F1
#
_cell.length_a   1.000
_cell.length_b   1.000
_cell.length_c   1.000
_cell.angle_alpha   90.00
_cell.angle_beta   90.00
_cell.angle_gamma   90.00
#
_symmetry.space_group_name_H-M   'P 1'
#
loop_
_entity.id
_entity.type
_entity.pdbx_description
1 polymer ?
#
loop_
_entity_poly.entity_id
_entity_poly.type
_entity_poly.pdbx_seq_one_letter_code
_entity_poly.pdbx_strand_id
1 'polypeptide(L)'
;MFRLRRYRVFLAFAVIAVIALYRFGSSSTSWTEQAASHLGQGQRGDTEPQVAWEPKPQVAKETKKFEVEVPAAKNPPVKQTPPPIPPVERPSEERPTAVPGKKSIPVGVGHVGNGHAAHPDATAAPLEDVDAEQAVLGEFQSITEEQEHWTKIPEHYPVPAESLIPLPTAKSKAIPKIQAEFKKESAAQKADREQKLETIKGVFKRSWAGYKEFAWLHDEVRPVTGSQKDPFAGWGATLVDALDTLWIMGLKEEFEEAVKAVEKIDFTTTTRSDIPLFETTIRYLGGFLAAYDLAGKKHEILLTKAKELAEILMAAFDTPNRMPQTYYYWKPDFAALPHGASNRVVLAEIGSLAMEFTYLAQLTGDSKYYDAIARITDNLEGYQNHTRLPGMWPTYFDASGCVKHEYNTNPGKPIQKPIQEGDPGWEEALKNGAYLKNDPSKPLVLPPKDDSAPTSGEEVSPEGKKMIPLVKPEPLKVIPNGPNPTWKPPPEENIVWPAGNPKLGLERRLVPAPGFPSDPEETSLQPVCNNPGFGPTSVGGREEYTLGGMSDSTYEYLPKQYLLLGGQVEKYRTMYEVSAEVMKKYLIFRPMLPNNDDVLFSGKRWVPAQEPGEKFTTELEPEYAHLTCFAGGMFGMSARIFDRPKDLEIAAKLTEGCVYAYNMTATGIMPEGFEGVACESRTDCTWNQTLYHGILDPNHENRMKQYEESMENYEAKLKVASSQYAEQMREYMEATPVPAPAVIGDLASPAEVTSFPDSILDKRELADLADNRDKQSLDASSKDHVHGLEDDTEPPTKVQASSEEPESSPEPTRVKPTFPAIYSPPVPLNHEEYVKTRIEEERLPLGITRIKAKEYILRPEAIESVWYMYRLTGDPYWRSAGWRMFEAIDQHTKTAHGNSAIDDVTKTSPNLNDSMERGGEFG
;
A
#
# COMPACT_ATOMS: atom_id res chain seq x y z
N MET A 1 -16.71 -16.96 -43.20
CA MET A 1 -15.27 -16.70 -42.96
C MET A 1 -15.11 -15.28 -42.45
N PHE A 2 -14.51 -15.04 -41.26
CA PHE A 2 -14.32 -13.69 -40.73
C PHE A 2 -12.91 -13.44 -40.17
N ARG A 3 -12.16 -12.58 -40.87
CA ARG A 3 -11.11 -11.65 -40.40
C ARG A 3 -10.27 -12.04 -39.17
N LEU A 4 -9.45 -13.09 -39.29
CA LEU A 4 -8.38 -13.47 -38.32
C LEU A 4 -7.20 -12.46 -38.20
N ARG A 5 -7.30 -11.24 -38.75
CA ARG A 5 -6.19 -10.26 -38.82
C ARG A 5 -5.99 -9.39 -37.58
N ARG A 6 -6.98 -9.21 -36.70
CA ARG A 6 -6.88 -8.28 -35.54
C ARG A 6 -6.24 -8.88 -34.26
N TYR A 7 -6.26 -10.20 -34.08
CA TYR A 7 -5.81 -10.84 -32.83
C TYR A 7 -4.34 -11.30 -32.82
N ARG A 8 -3.60 -11.12 -33.92
CA ARG A 8 -2.19 -11.57 -34.02
C ARG A 8 -1.27 -10.96 -32.96
N VAL A 9 -1.49 -9.71 -32.56
CA VAL A 9 -0.70 -9.02 -31.52
C VAL A 9 -0.94 -9.67 -30.14
N PHE A 10 -2.21 -9.85 -29.76
CA PHE A 10 -2.58 -10.53 -28.51
C PHE A 10 -2.05 -11.98 -28.46
N LEU A 11 -2.08 -12.70 -29.58
CA LEU A 11 -1.57 -14.07 -29.64
C LEU A 11 -0.03 -14.11 -29.50
N ALA A 12 0.69 -13.12 -30.05
CA ALA A 12 2.12 -12.96 -29.80
C ALA A 12 2.44 -12.64 -28.33
N PHE A 13 1.71 -11.72 -27.69
CA PHE A 13 1.88 -11.43 -26.26
C PHE A 13 1.55 -12.63 -25.37
N ALA A 14 0.51 -13.41 -25.69
CA ALA A 14 0.19 -14.64 -24.96
C ALA A 14 1.32 -15.69 -25.07
N VAL A 15 1.91 -15.86 -26.27
CA VAL A 15 3.06 -16.76 -26.45
C VAL A 15 4.29 -16.27 -25.69
N ILE A 16 4.58 -14.96 -25.69
CA ILE A 16 5.67 -14.37 -24.91
C ILE A 16 5.45 -14.57 -23.40
N ALA A 17 4.23 -14.37 -22.90
CA ALA A 17 3.88 -14.59 -21.49
C ALA A 17 4.04 -16.08 -21.08
N VAL A 18 3.63 -17.02 -21.93
CA VAL A 18 3.84 -18.46 -21.69
C VAL A 18 5.34 -18.83 -21.72
N ILE A 19 6.12 -18.26 -22.63
CA ILE A 19 7.58 -18.47 -22.68
C ILE A 19 8.26 -17.88 -21.44
N ALA A 20 7.83 -16.71 -20.96
CA ALA A 20 8.34 -16.11 -19.73
C ALA A 20 8.00 -16.96 -18.50
N LEU A 21 6.74 -17.39 -18.35
CA LEU A 21 6.31 -18.29 -17.27
C LEU A 21 7.07 -19.63 -17.30
N TYR A 22 7.38 -20.18 -18.47
CA TYR A 22 8.19 -21.40 -18.61
C TYR A 22 9.68 -21.18 -18.27
N ARG A 23 10.24 -20.04 -18.67
CA ARG A 23 11.66 -19.66 -18.43
C ARG A 23 11.97 -19.23 -17.00
N PHE A 24 11.01 -18.63 -16.29
CA PHE A 24 11.18 -18.12 -14.93
C PHE A 24 10.45 -18.94 -13.86
N GLY A 25 9.43 -19.73 -14.23
CA GLY A 25 8.71 -20.62 -13.31
C GLY A 25 9.44 -21.94 -12.96
N SER A 26 10.66 -22.14 -13.48
CA SER A 26 11.45 -23.37 -13.33
C SER A 26 12.74 -23.21 -12.50
N SER A 27 12.95 -22.04 -11.89
CA SER A 27 14.18 -21.71 -11.12
C SER A 27 13.95 -21.30 -9.66
N SER A 28 12.71 -21.39 -9.15
CA SER A 28 12.35 -20.99 -7.77
C SER A 28 12.52 -22.09 -6.71
N THR A 29 12.84 -23.32 -7.11
CA THR A 29 12.89 -24.49 -6.21
C THR A 29 14.30 -24.96 -5.80
N SER A 30 15.38 -24.37 -6.32
CA SER A 30 16.76 -24.81 -6.04
C SER A 30 17.48 -24.03 -4.94
N TRP A 31 16.89 -22.97 -4.40
CA TRP A 31 17.57 -22.05 -3.46
C TRP A 31 17.28 -22.33 -1.97
N THR A 32 16.31 -23.18 -1.66
CA THR A 32 15.91 -23.50 -0.28
C THR A 32 16.65 -24.70 0.33
N GLU A 33 17.17 -25.63 -0.46
CA GLU A 33 17.89 -26.81 0.08
C GLU A 33 19.35 -26.53 0.47
N GLN A 34 20.06 -25.65 -0.24
CA GLN A 34 21.49 -25.41 0.03
C GLN A 34 21.73 -24.52 1.26
N ALA A 35 20.81 -23.62 1.61
CA ALA A 35 20.90 -22.79 2.82
C ALA A 35 20.83 -23.62 4.13
N ALA A 36 20.19 -24.80 4.09
CA ALA A 36 20.01 -25.66 5.27
C ALA A 36 21.26 -26.49 5.65
N SER A 37 22.28 -26.55 4.78
CA SER A 37 23.37 -27.54 4.88
C SER A 37 24.64 -27.07 5.61
N HIS A 38 24.75 -25.79 5.99
CA HIS A 38 26.01 -25.17 6.41
C HIS A 38 26.11 -24.67 7.88
N LEU A 39 25.10 -24.89 8.72
CA LEU A 39 25.16 -24.58 10.17
C LEU A 39 24.79 -25.80 11.02
N GLY A 40 25.75 -26.73 11.22
CA GLY A 40 25.42 -28.04 11.77
C GLY A 40 26.54 -28.92 12.35
N GLN A 41 27.68 -28.39 12.80
CA GLN A 41 28.63 -29.20 13.60
C GLN A 41 29.53 -28.40 14.55
N GLY A 42 29.03 -28.17 15.77
CA GLY A 42 29.81 -27.71 16.93
C GLY A 42 29.33 -28.47 18.17
N GLN A 43 30.25 -29.01 18.97
CA GLN A 43 29.88 -29.94 20.05
C GLN A 43 29.30 -29.21 21.28
N ARG A 44 28.32 -29.84 21.94
CA ARG A 44 27.85 -29.43 23.27
C ARG A 44 28.98 -29.58 24.30
N GLY A 45 29.06 -28.60 25.21
CA GLY A 45 29.46 -28.84 26.59
C GLY A 45 28.21 -28.81 27.46
N ASP A 46 27.92 -29.88 28.18
CA ASP A 46 26.68 -30.00 28.96
C ASP A 46 26.80 -29.34 30.33
N THR A 47 25.89 -28.42 30.67
CA THR A 47 25.51 -28.11 32.06
C THR A 47 24.15 -27.41 32.12
N GLU A 48 23.10 -28.15 32.50
CA GLU A 48 21.78 -27.57 32.80
C GLU A 48 21.78 -26.90 34.19
N PRO A 49 21.08 -25.76 34.32
CA PRO A 49 20.34 -25.44 35.53
C PRO A 49 18.83 -25.45 35.22
N GLN A 50 18.09 -26.43 35.76
CA GLN A 50 16.63 -26.44 35.65
C GLN A 50 16.03 -25.31 36.49
N VAL A 51 15.06 -24.58 35.92
CA VAL A 51 14.28 -23.55 36.61
C VAL A 51 12.84 -24.04 36.77
N ALA A 52 12.43 -24.25 38.02
CA ALA A 52 11.09 -24.71 38.35
C ALA A 52 10.04 -23.59 38.17
N TRP A 53 8.80 -23.98 37.89
CA TRP A 53 7.64 -23.10 37.97
C TRP A 53 7.27 -22.86 39.44
N GLU A 54 7.40 -21.62 39.93
CA GLU A 54 6.85 -21.19 41.22
C GLU A 54 5.63 -20.27 41.03
N PRO A 55 4.68 -20.25 41.98
CA PRO A 55 3.36 -19.61 41.81
C PRO A 55 3.37 -18.09 41.98
N LYS A 56 2.28 -17.45 41.51
CA LYS A 56 2.05 -16.00 41.56
C LYS A 56 2.30 -15.42 42.97
N PRO A 57 3.17 -14.39 43.14
CA PRO A 57 3.34 -13.70 44.42
C PRO A 57 2.10 -12.88 44.79
N GLN A 58 1.87 -12.71 46.09
CA GLN A 58 0.71 -11.99 46.62
C GLN A 58 0.88 -10.45 46.58
N VAL A 59 -0.25 -9.75 46.62
CA VAL A 59 -0.35 -8.28 46.59
C VAL A 59 0.41 -7.63 47.77
N ALA A 60 1.45 -6.87 47.46
CA ALA A 60 2.15 -5.99 48.40
C ALA A 60 1.51 -4.58 48.42
N LYS A 61 1.58 -3.89 49.55
CA LYS A 61 0.93 -2.59 49.78
C LYS A 61 1.87 -1.40 49.52
N GLU A 62 1.25 -0.28 49.10
CA GLU A 62 1.70 1.11 49.27
C GLU A 62 3.21 1.38 49.22
N THR A 63 3.76 1.53 48.01
CA THR A 63 5.04 2.20 47.79
C THR A 63 4.85 3.72 47.63
N LYS A 64 5.72 4.50 48.25
CA LYS A 64 5.71 5.97 48.19
C LYS A 64 5.87 6.48 46.75
N LYS A 65 5.35 7.69 46.48
CA LYS A 65 5.68 8.47 45.27
C LYS A 65 7.18 8.41 44.98
N PHE A 66 7.52 7.97 43.78
CA PHE A 66 8.89 7.94 43.28
C PHE A 66 9.01 8.97 42.16
N GLU A 67 9.69 10.09 42.44
CA GLU A 67 9.87 11.16 41.45
C GLU A 67 11.02 10.80 40.52
N VAL A 68 10.68 10.34 39.32
CA VAL A 68 11.65 10.02 38.26
C VAL A 68 11.98 11.30 37.48
N GLU A 69 13.19 11.81 37.65
CA GLU A 69 13.80 12.68 36.64
C GLU A 69 14.15 11.80 35.41
N VAL A 70 13.41 11.95 34.32
CA VAL A 70 13.75 11.35 33.02
C VAL A 70 14.65 12.34 32.28
N PRO A 71 15.97 12.10 32.15
CA PRO A 71 16.83 12.98 31.38
C PRO A 71 16.55 12.78 29.89
N ALA A 72 16.35 13.87 29.15
CA ALA A 72 16.60 13.88 27.71
C ALA A 72 18.06 13.47 27.43
N ALA A 73 18.36 13.04 26.20
CA ALA A 73 19.67 12.52 25.82
C ALA A 73 20.81 13.47 26.26
N LYS A 74 21.67 12.99 27.18
CA LYS A 74 22.66 13.83 27.87
C LYS A 74 23.71 14.46 26.95
N ASN A 75 23.85 13.90 25.75
CA ASN A 75 24.55 14.50 24.63
C ASN A 75 23.51 14.71 23.50
N PRO A 76 23.20 15.94 23.08
CA PRO A 76 22.54 16.13 21.79
C PRO A 76 23.48 15.67 20.65
N PRO A 77 22.96 15.24 19.49
CA PRO A 77 23.78 14.69 18.42
C PRO A 77 24.88 15.66 17.98
N VAL A 78 26.10 15.14 17.87
CA VAL A 78 27.25 15.93 17.40
C VAL A 78 27.00 16.30 15.94
N LYS A 79 26.95 17.62 15.66
CA LYS A 79 26.65 18.13 14.33
C LYS A 79 27.68 17.66 13.31
N GLN A 80 27.28 16.78 12.39
CA GLN A 80 27.82 16.82 11.04
C GLN A 80 27.11 17.97 10.31
N THR A 81 27.64 19.18 10.42
CA THR A 81 27.22 20.28 9.54
C THR A 81 27.75 20.03 8.13
N PRO A 82 26.90 20.01 7.09
CA PRO A 82 27.35 20.28 5.74
C PRO A 82 28.09 21.63 5.71
N PRO A 83 29.03 21.85 4.76
CA PRO A 83 29.68 23.16 4.62
C PRO A 83 28.61 24.25 4.39
N PRO A 84 28.81 25.48 4.91
CA PRO A 84 27.84 26.56 4.77
C PRO A 84 27.62 26.89 3.29
N ILE A 85 26.43 26.57 2.79
CA ILE A 85 26.03 26.83 1.42
C ILE A 85 25.93 28.35 1.25
N PRO A 86 26.60 28.96 0.25
CA PRO A 86 26.44 30.40 -0.02
C PRO A 86 25.00 30.72 -0.44
N PRO A 87 24.49 31.94 -0.21
CA PRO A 87 23.13 32.31 -0.60
C PRO A 87 22.92 32.09 -2.11
N VAL A 88 21.95 31.25 -2.46
CA VAL A 88 21.53 31.07 -3.85
C VAL A 88 20.66 32.26 -4.23
N GLU A 89 21.22 33.18 -5.02
CA GLU A 89 20.45 34.25 -5.64
C GLU A 89 19.43 33.64 -6.62
N ARG A 90 18.15 33.93 -6.41
CA ARG A 90 17.11 33.66 -7.40
C ARG A 90 17.17 34.72 -8.50
N PRO A 91 16.74 34.43 -9.74
CA PRO A 91 16.44 35.45 -10.72
C PRO A 91 15.49 36.50 -10.13
N SER A 92 15.80 37.79 -10.33
CA SER A 92 15.10 38.89 -9.66
C SER A 92 13.69 39.10 -10.20
N GLU A 93 12.69 39.11 -9.32
CA GLU A 93 11.38 39.72 -9.60
C GLU A 93 11.55 41.22 -9.87
N GLU A 94 11.15 41.71 -11.05
CA GLU A 94 11.08 43.16 -11.30
C GLU A 94 9.93 43.77 -10.48
N ARG A 95 10.26 44.59 -9.48
CA ARG A 95 9.29 45.45 -8.79
C ARG A 95 9.41 46.90 -9.28
N PRO A 96 8.32 47.51 -9.81
CA PRO A 96 8.30 48.94 -10.13
C PRO A 96 8.43 49.83 -8.89
N THR A 97 9.27 50.87 -8.97
CA THR A 97 9.42 51.91 -7.94
C THR A 97 8.65 53.19 -8.32
N ALA A 98 8.05 53.87 -7.33
CA ALA A 98 7.57 55.26 -7.44
C ALA A 98 8.67 56.25 -6.97
N VAL A 99 8.57 57.59 -6.99
CA VAL A 99 7.49 58.61 -7.08
C VAL A 99 8.08 59.87 -7.78
N PRO A 100 7.38 61.01 -8.07
CA PRO A 100 6.12 61.54 -7.50
C PRO A 100 5.05 62.03 -8.52
N GLY A 101 3.91 62.49 -8.01
CA GLY A 101 2.80 63.06 -8.81
C GLY A 101 2.53 64.56 -8.57
N LYS A 102 1.48 65.10 -9.23
CA LYS A 102 0.72 66.32 -8.82
C LYS A 102 -0.48 66.64 -9.73
N LYS A 103 -1.71 66.57 -9.20
CA LYS A 103 -2.76 67.63 -9.16
C LYS A 103 -4.13 67.07 -8.71
N SER A 104 -5.16 67.91 -8.60
CA SER A 104 -6.25 67.80 -7.60
C SER A 104 -7.68 67.94 -8.16
N ILE A 105 -8.64 67.23 -7.54
CA ILE A 105 -9.93 67.70 -6.92
C ILE A 105 -10.65 68.86 -7.67
N PRO A 106 -11.94 68.75 -8.09
CA PRO A 106 -13.04 68.46 -7.15
C PRO A 106 -14.25 67.58 -7.57
N VAL A 107 -14.90 67.12 -6.49
CA VAL A 107 -16.29 66.68 -6.24
C VAL A 107 -17.41 67.33 -7.10
N GLY A 108 -18.45 66.54 -7.38
CA GLY A 108 -19.83 66.97 -7.69
C GLY A 108 -20.86 65.99 -7.09
N VAL A 109 -22.06 66.46 -6.71
CA VAL A 109 -23.07 65.69 -5.92
C VAL A 109 -24.48 65.81 -6.53
N GLY A 110 -25.25 64.71 -6.63
CA GLY A 110 -26.72 64.82 -6.71
C GLY A 110 -27.54 63.63 -7.29
N HIS A 111 -28.53 63.21 -6.49
CA HIS A 111 -29.88 62.69 -6.87
C HIS A 111 -30.10 61.33 -7.61
N VAL A 112 -30.58 60.35 -6.82
CA VAL A 112 -31.90 59.67 -6.89
C VAL A 112 -32.54 59.38 -8.28
N GLY A 113 -32.89 58.10 -8.53
CA GLY A 113 -33.84 57.67 -9.58
C GLY A 113 -34.22 56.19 -9.51
N ASN A 114 -35.51 55.86 -9.67
CA ASN A 114 -36.06 54.48 -9.60
C ASN A 114 -36.12 53.77 -10.97
N GLY A 115 -35.94 52.44 -10.99
CA GLY A 115 -37.06 51.54 -11.37
C GLY A 115 -37.09 50.82 -12.73
N HIS A 116 -37.22 49.48 -12.65
CA HIS A 116 -38.07 48.58 -13.46
C HIS A 116 -37.95 48.49 -15.01
N ALA A 117 -37.36 47.38 -15.45
CA ALA A 117 -37.78 46.40 -16.49
C ALA A 117 -38.67 46.77 -17.70
N ALA A 118 -38.27 46.32 -18.90
CA ALA A 118 -39.15 45.88 -20.02
C ALA A 118 -38.43 45.03 -21.10
N HIS A 119 -39.09 43.97 -21.57
CA HIS A 119 -39.00 43.37 -22.93
C HIS A 119 -40.26 43.85 -23.73
N PRO A 120 -40.40 43.77 -25.09
CA PRO A 120 -40.19 42.55 -25.92
C PRO A 120 -39.84 42.74 -27.44
N ASP A 121 -39.78 41.62 -28.19
CA ASP A 121 -40.29 41.29 -29.57
C ASP A 121 -40.40 42.30 -30.74
N ALA A 122 -40.35 41.92 -32.05
CA ALA A 122 -39.94 40.70 -32.80
C ALA A 122 -40.08 40.93 -34.36
N THR A 123 -39.88 39.87 -35.18
CA THR A 123 -40.27 39.68 -36.63
C THR A 123 -39.43 40.37 -37.74
N ALA A 124 -39.24 39.86 -38.98
CA ALA A 124 -39.48 38.54 -39.64
C ALA A 124 -38.64 38.38 -40.97
N ALA A 125 -38.79 37.24 -41.68
CA ALA A 125 -38.02 36.71 -42.85
C ALA A 125 -38.53 37.23 -44.25
N PRO A 126 -38.33 36.62 -45.48
CA PRO A 126 -37.79 35.29 -45.89
C PRO A 126 -36.91 35.16 -47.19
N LEU A 127 -36.38 33.95 -47.50
CA LEU A 127 -36.44 33.18 -48.80
C LEU A 127 -35.26 32.20 -49.09
N GLU A 128 -35.59 30.89 -49.27
CA GLU A 128 -35.24 29.89 -50.33
C GLU A 128 -33.86 29.89 -51.09
N ASP A 129 -33.30 28.78 -51.60
CA ASP A 129 -33.33 27.30 -51.31
C ASP A 129 -32.37 26.53 -52.29
N VAL A 130 -31.72 25.41 -51.89
CA VAL A 130 -31.42 24.16 -52.70
C VAL A 130 -30.61 23.09 -51.92
N ASP A 131 -30.85 21.81 -52.23
CA ASP A 131 -30.44 20.60 -51.47
C ASP A 131 -29.07 19.94 -51.78
N ALA A 132 -28.60 19.11 -50.84
CA ALA A 132 -27.99 17.77 -51.10
C ALA A 132 -28.07 16.84 -49.86
N GLU A 133 -28.36 15.54 -50.08
CA GLU A 133 -28.88 14.58 -49.09
C GLU A 133 -27.98 14.15 -47.89
N GLN A 134 -28.63 14.09 -46.73
CA GLN A 134 -28.63 13.02 -45.71
C GLN A 134 -27.31 12.40 -45.17
N ALA A 135 -27.12 12.58 -43.85
CA ALA A 135 -26.68 11.51 -42.95
C ALA A 135 -27.49 11.55 -41.65
N VAL A 136 -28.45 10.63 -41.48
CA VAL A 136 -29.26 10.55 -40.25
C VAL A 136 -28.46 9.83 -39.15
N LEU A 137 -27.81 10.63 -38.29
CA LEU A 137 -27.41 10.19 -36.95
C LEU A 137 -28.49 10.63 -35.96
N GLY A 138 -29.04 9.67 -35.23
CA GLY A 138 -30.16 9.93 -34.32
C GLY A 138 -29.77 10.82 -33.13
N GLU A 139 -30.77 11.52 -32.59
CA GLU A 139 -30.62 12.36 -31.41
C GLU A 139 -30.13 11.53 -30.23
N PHE A 140 -28.90 11.78 -29.77
CA PHE A 140 -28.49 11.39 -28.44
C PHE A 140 -29.22 12.28 -27.44
N GLN A 141 -30.36 11.82 -26.94
CA GLN A 141 -30.96 12.39 -25.74
C GLN A 141 -29.91 12.32 -24.62
N SER A 142 -29.56 13.48 -24.06
CA SER A 142 -28.71 13.55 -22.88
C SER A 142 -29.48 12.98 -21.70
N ILE A 143 -29.25 11.70 -21.41
CA ILE A 143 -29.71 11.09 -20.16
C ILE A 143 -28.98 11.82 -19.04
N THR A 144 -29.69 12.69 -18.33
CA THR A 144 -29.30 13.10 -16.99
C THR A 144 -29.48 11.87 -16.11
N GLU A 145 -28.38 11.17 -15.81
CA GLU A 145 -28.40 10.13 -14.78
C GLU A 145 -28.87 10.77 -13.47
N GLU A 146 -29.99 10.30 -12.93
CA GLU A 146 -30.47 10.76 -11.63
C GLU A 146 -29.45 10.33 -10.58
N GLN A 147 -28.92 11.30 -9.83
CA GLN A 147 -27.89 11.04 -8.83
C GLN A 147 -28.46 10.13 -7.74
N GLU A 148 -27.85 8.96 -7.55
CA GLU A 148 -28.32 7.98 -6.56
C GLU A 148 -28.08 8.47 -5.14
N HIS A 149 -29.06 8.25 -4.26
CA HIS A 149 -28.98 8.56 -2.83
C HIS A 149 -29.21 7.29 -2.00
N TRP A 150 -28.39 7.12 -0.96
CA TRP A 150 -28.60 6.16 0.12
C TRP A 150 -29.94 6.42 0.79
N THR A 151 -30.64 5.34 1.12
CA THR A 151 -31.87 5.38 1.92
C THR A 151 -31.78 4.35 3.03
N LYS A 152 -32.46 4.58 4.16
CA LYS A 152 -32.42 3.64 5.28
C LYS A 152 -33.29 2.42 4.99
N ILE A 153 -32.62 1.33 4.63
CA ILE A 153 -33.20 0.00 4.41
C ILE A 153 -33.45 -0.68 5.78
N PRO A 154 -34.47 -1.53 5.94
CA PRO A 154 -34.62 -2.35 7.15
C PRO A 154 -33.44 -3.31 7.34
N GLU A 155 -32.89 -3.37 8.56
CA GLU A 155 -31.80 -4.30 8.91
C GLU A 155 -32.21 -5.77 8.70
N HIS A 156 -31.33 -6.57 8.09
CA HIS A 156 -31.46 -8.03 7.94
C HIS A 156 -31.14 -8.77 9.24
N TYR A 157 -30.22 -8.23 10.04
CA TYR A 157 -29.73 -8.82 11.30
C TYR A 157 -29.97 -7.88 12.50
N PRO A 158 -31.20 -7.37 12.72
CA PRO A 158 -31.48 -6.34 13.72
C PRO A 158 -31.19 -6.84 15.13
N VAL A 159 -30.52 -6.01 15.93
CA VAL A 159 -30.17 -6.31 17.33
C VAL A 159 -31.37 -6.03 18.25
N PRO A 160 -31.92 -7.02 18.98
CA PRO A 160 -32.98 -6.78 19.96
C PRO A 160 -32.57 -5.78 21.04
N ALA A 161 -33.46 -4.86 21.43
CA ALA A 161 -33.15 -3.77 22.34
C ALA A 161 -32.67 -4.24 23.73
N GLU A 162 -33.15 -5.40 24.18
CA GLU A 162 -32.74 -6.10 25.40
C GLU A 162 -31.34 -6.71 25.33
N SER A 163 -30.73 -6.77 24.14
CA SER A 163 -29.40 -7.34 23.87
C SER A 163 -28.34 -6.31 23.47
N LEU A 164 -28.73 -5.03 23.38
CA LEU A 164 -27.80 -3.91 23.21
C LEU A 164 -26.92 -3.75 24.46
N ILE A 165 -25.62 -3.64 24.26
CA ILE A 165 -24.65 -3.33 25.31
C ILE A 165 -24.78 -1.82 25.62
N PRO A 166 -25.25 -1.43 26.82
CA PRO A 166 -25.39 -0.02 27.17
C PRO A 166 -24.03 0.61 27.51
N LEU A 167 -23.95 1.94 27.41
CA LEU A 167 -22.82 2.69 27.97
C LEU A 167 -22.60 2.36 29.45
N PRO A 168 -21.35 2.28 29.93
CA PRO A 168 -21.06 1.96 31.32
C PRO A 168 -21.53 3.11 32.24
N THR A 169 -22.40 2.76 33.20
CA THR A 169 -23.05 3.69 34.15
C THR A 169 -22.40 3.69 35.55
N ALA A 170 -21.21 3.12 35.68
CA ALA A 170 -20.47 3.09 36.94
C ALA A 170 -19.86 4.47 37.24
N LYS A 171 -19.37 4.65 38.47
CA LYS A 171 -18.63 5.87 38.81
C LYS A 171 -17.24 5.81 38.17
N SER A 172 -16.89 6.86 37.42
CA SER A 172 -15.55 7.08 36.86
C SER A 172 -14.45 6.89 37.93
N LYS A 173 -13.37 6.20 37.54
CA LYS A 173 -12.20 5.92 38.39
C LYS A 173 -11.32 7.17 38.52
N ALA A 174 -10.51 7.23 39.58
CA ALA A 174 -9.49 8.26 39.71
C ALA A 174 -8.34 8.01 38.74
N ILE A 175 -8.31 8.74 37.63
CA ILE A 175 -7.24 8.68 36.63
C ILE A 175 -6.08 9.60 37.04
N PRO A 176 -4.80 9.17 36.97
CA PRO A 176 -3.65 10.02 37.29
C PRO A 176 -3.56 11.27 36.39
N LYS A 177 -2.97 12.36 36.90
CA LYS A 177 -2.65 13.55 36.09
C LYS A 177 -1.57 13.18 35.07
N ILE A 178 -1.93 13.20 33.79
CA ILE A 178 -1.04 12.85 32.68
C ILE A 178 0.03 13.93 32.45
N GLN A 179 -0.38 15.20 32.48
CA GLN A 179 0.47 16.33 32.14
C GLN A 179 1.44 16.72 33.28
N ALA A 180 2.64 17.14 32.91
CA ALA A 180 3.65 17.65 33.85
C ALA A 180 3.22 18.93 34.58
N GLU A 181 3.92 19.25 35.68
CA GLU A 181 3.83 20.58 36.30
C GLU A 181 4.80 21.55 35.60
N PHE A 182 4.25 22.41 34.75
CA PHE A 182 5.06 23.37 33.98
C PHE A 182 5.60 24.49 34.88
N LYS A 183 6.91 24.77 34.76
CA LYS A 183 7.54 25.93 35.38
C LYS A 183 6.97 27.22 34.76
N LYS A 184 6.82 28.28 35.56
CA LYS A 184 6.30 29.57 35.08
C LYS A 184 7.19 30.14 33.98
N GLU A 185 6.61 30.37 32.81
CA GLU A 185 7.30 30.88 31.62
C GLU A 185 7.85 32.31 31.84
N SER A 186 9.09 32.56 31.41
CA SER A 186 9.70 33.90 31.45
C SER A 186 9.15 34.81 30.34
N ALA A 187 9.32 36.13 30.46
CA ALA A 187 8.87 37.07 29.42
C ALA A 187 9.49 36.79 28.05
N ALA A 188 10.76 36.37 28.00
CA ALA A 188 11.44 36.00 26.75
C ALA A 188 10.94 34.67 26.18
N GLN A 189 10.71 33.65 27.03
CA GLN A 189 10.14 32.37 26.61
C GLN A 189 8.69 32.52 26.12
N LYS A 190 7.92 33.44 26.74
CA LYS A 190 6.57 33.80 26.31
C LYS A 190 6.59 34.42 24.91
N ALA A 191 7.48 35.38 24.66
CA ALA A 191 7.63 36.02 23.36
C ALA A 191 8.08 35.02 22.27
N ASP A 192 9.04 34.15 22.57
CA ASP A 192 9.47 33.05 21.68
C ASP A 192 8.30 32.13 21.29
N ARG A 193 7.53 31.66 22.29
CA ARG A 193 6.34 30.83 22.05
C ARG A 193 5.29 31.55 21.21
N GLU A 194 5.04 32.83 21.47
CA GLU A 194 4.00 33.61 20.77
C GLU A 194 4.41 33.95 19.33
N GLN A 195 5.69 34.22 19.08
CA GLN A 195 6.23 34.35 17.72
C GLN A 195 6.11 33.04 16.93
N LYS A 196 6.40 31.89 17.56
CA LYS A 196 6.28 30.57 16.92
C LYS A 196 4.83 30.21 16.60
N LEU A 197 3.90 30.46 17.54
CA LEU A 197 2.47 30.27 17.32
C LEU A 197 1.93 31.12 16.17
N GLU A 198 2.31 32.40 16.08
CA GLU A 198 1.88 33.24 14.95
C GLU A 198 2.51 32.79 13.61
N THR A 199 3.72 32.21 13.64
CA THR A 199 4.35 31.63 12.44
C THR A 199 3.61 30.36 11.97
N ILE A 200 3.27 29.45 12.89
CA ILE A 200 2.46 28.25 12.60
C ILE A 200 1.08 28.66 12.06
N LYS A 201 0.42 29.62 12.73
CA LYS A 201 -0.86 30.18 12.29
C LYS A 201 -0.77 30.88 10.92
N GLY A 202 0.37 31.48 10.59
CA GLY A 202 0.65 32.06 9.26
C GLY A 202 0.83 31.00 8.16
N VAL A 203 1.37 29.82 8.50
CA VAL A 203 1.43 28.68 7.58
C VAL A 203 0.04 28.08 7.39
N PHE A 204 -0.68 27.77 8.48
CA PHE A 204 -2.06 27.27 8.43
C PHE A 204 -2.97 28.20 7.61
N LYS A 205 -2.93 29.53 7.84
CA LYS A 205 -3.71 30.50 7.07
C LYS A 205 -3.42 30.47 5.56
N ARG A 206 -2.21 30.12 5.13
CA ARG A 206 -1.88 29.98 3.69
C ARG A 206 -2.54 28.73 3.11
N SER A 207 -2.41 27.60 3.79
CA SER A 207 -3.05 26.33 3.40
C SER A 207 -4.57 26.45 3.37
N TRP A 208 -5.16 27.03 4.41
CA TRP A 208 -6.61 27.28 4.49
C TRP A 208 -7.10 28.24 3.39
N ALA A 209 -6.34 29.30 3.07
CA ALA A 209 -6.68 30.20 1.97
C ALA A 209 -6.66 29.49 0.61
N GLY A 210 -5.65 28.66 0.34
CA GLY A 210 -5.57 27.85 -0.88
C GLY A 210 -6.69 26.81 -0.97
N TYR A 211 -7.00 26.13 0.13
CA TYR A 211 -8.16 25.24 0.21
C TYR A 211 -9.47 25.97 -0.12
N LYS A 212 -9.70 27.13 0.51
CA LYS A 212 -10.87 27.98 0.26
C LYS A 212 -10.99 28.48 -1.19
N GLU A 213 -9.88 28.70 -1.88
CA GLU A 213 -9.87 29.24 -3.24
C GLU A 213 -10.03 28.14 -4.31
N PHE A 214 -9.41 26.97 -4.13
CA PHE A 214 -9.29 25.95 -5.18
C PHE A 214 -10.01 24.61 -4.89
N ALA A 215 -10.42 24.35 -3.64
CA ALA A 215 -10.97 23.05 -3.24
C ALA A 215 -12.10 23.15 -2.19
N TRP A 216 -12.78 24.29 -2.07
CA TRP A 216 -13.86 24.45 -1.09
C TRP A 216 -14.99 23.43 -1.33
N LEU A 217 -15.36 22.68 -0.29
CA LEU A 217 -16.28 21.52 -0.32
C LEU A 217 -15.76 20.26 -1.06
N HIS A 218 -14.57 20.30 -1.65
CA HIS A 218 -13.83 19.11 -2.10
C HIS A 218 -12.96 18.55 -0.97
N ASP A 219 -12.54 17.29 -1.08
CA ASP A 219 -11.83 16.63 0.02
C ASP A 219 -10.44 17.20 0.29
N GLU A 220 -9.69 17.56 -0.77
CA GLU A 220 -8.33 18.11 -0.68
C GLU A 220 -8.00 19.12 -1.78
N VAL A 221 -7.09 20.03 -1.46
CA VAL A 221 -6.42 20.90 -2.43
C VAL A 221 -5.14 20.27 -3.00
N ARG A 222 -4.89 20.55 -4.26
CA ARG A 222 -3.64 20.33 -4.98
C ARG A 222 -2.88 21.66 -5.06
N PRO A 223 -1.92 21.89 -4.16
CA PRO A 223 -1.49 23.24 -3.79
C PRO A 223 -0.36 23.79 -4.67
N VAL A 224 0.09 23.04 -5.68
CA VAL A 224 1.02 23.47 -6.74
C VAL A 224 0.24 23.84 -8.01
N THR A 225 -0.79 23.08 -8.38
CA THR A 225 -1.61 23.36 -9.58
C THR A 225 -2.80 24.28 -9.35
N GLY A 226 -3.27 24.44 -8.11
CA GLY A 226 -4.52 25.17 -7.83
C GLY A 226 -5.74 24.38 -8.30
N SER A 227 -5.80 23.09 -7.96
CA SER A 227 -6.92 22.20 -8.28
C SER A 227 -7.33 21.35 -7.05
N GLN A 228 -8.24 20.40 -7.23
CA GLN A 228 -8.79 19.57 -6.15
C GLN A 228 -8.64 18.05 -6.40
N LYS A 229 -8.90 17.24 -5.36
CA LYS A 229 -9.17 15.81 -5.47
C LYS A 229 -10.19 15.36 -4.41
N ASP A 230 -11.01 14.35 -4.76
CA ASP A 230 -12.09 13.81 -3.90
C ASP A 230 -11.93 12.29 -3.58
N PRO A 231 -10.84 11.84 -2.94
CA PRO A 231 -10.67 10.43 -2.63
C PRO A 231 -11.53 9.91 -1.46
N PHE A 232 -12.19 10.76 -0.67
CA PHE A 232 -12.89 10.42 0.58
C PHE A 232 -14.40 10.69 0.49
N ALA A 233 -14.96 10.37 -0.69
CA ALA A 233 -16.36 10.50 -1.07
C ALA A 233 -16.83 11.91 -1.50
N GLY A 234 -15.95 12.92 -1.51
CA GLY A 234 -16.29 14.26 -2.02
C GLY A 234 -17.20 15.04 -1.09
N TRP A 235 -17.02 14.86 0.21
CA TRP A 235 -17.83 15.50 1.27
C TRP A 235 -17.11 16.65 1.96
N GLY A 236 -15.95 17.07 1.47
CA GLY A 236 -15.18 18.17 2.05
C GLY A 236 -14.33 17.72 3.22
N ALA A 237 -13.57 16.63 3.08
CA ALA A 237 -12.72 16.10 4.14
C ALA A 237 -11.83 17.15 4.82
N THR A 238 -11.06 17.99 4.10
CA THR A 238 -10.31 19.12 4.70
C THR A 238 -11.21 20.11 5.43
N LEU A 239 -12.39 20.46 4.89
CA LEU A 239 -13.33 21.36 5.56
C LEU A 239 -13.75 20.85 6.95
N VAL A 240 -13.77 19.52 7.16
CA VAL A 240 -14.17 18.90 8.43
C VAL A 240 -12.98 18.59 9.34
N ASP A 241 -11.89 18.02 8.80
CA ASP A 241 -10.64 17.76 9.53
C ASP A 241 -10.05 19.07 10.11
N ALA A 242 -10.27 20.23 9.48
CA ALA A 242 -9.77 21.52 9.94
C ALA A 242 -10.64 22.24 11.01
N LEU A 243 -11.87 21.78 11.30
CA LEU A 243 -12.81 22.54 12.14
C LEU A 243 -12.30 22.79 13.57
N ASP A 244 -11.75 21.77 14.22
CA ASP A 244 -11.21 21.90 15.57
C ASP A 244 -9.94 22.75 15.60
N THR A 245 -9.10 22.64 14.56
CA THR A 245 -7.85 23.39 14.41
C THR A 245 -8.11 24.88 14.18
N LEU A 246 -9.09 25.24 13.33
CA LEU A 246 -9.62 26.61 13.24
C LEU A 246 -10.06 27.13 14.60
N TRP A 247 -10.76 26.30 15.38
CA TRP A 247 -11.19 26.67 16.72
C TRP A 247 -10.01 26.85 17.69
N ILE A 248 -9.04 25.93 17.71
CA ILE A 248 -7.85 25.93 18.58
C ILE A 248 -6.95 27.14 18.28
N MET A 249 -6.71 27.45 17.01
CA MET A 249 -5.94 28.64 16.60
C MET A 249 -6.68 29.97 16.83
N GLY A 250 -7.96 29.93 17.18
CA GLY A 250 -8.79 31.13 17.36
C GLY A 250 -9.15 31.82 16.04
N LEU A 251 -9.23 31.06 14.94
CA LEU A 251 -9.72 31.48 13.63
C LEU A 251 -11.26 31.38 13.61
N LYS A 252 -11.90 32.20 14.45
CA LYS A 252 -13.33 32.07 14.76
C LYS A 252 -14.24 32.51 13.62
N GLU A 253 -13.84 33.50 12.83
CA GLU A 253 -14.63 33.97 11.70
C GLU A 253 -14.61 32.92 10.57
N GLU A 254 -13.43 32.34 10.34
CA GLU A 254 -13.20 31.24 9.42
C GLU A 254 -13.93 29.95 9.85
N PHE A 255 -13.96 29.65 11.16
CA PHE A 255 -14.77 28.55 11.72
C PHE A 255 -16.27 28.73 11.49
N GLU A 256 -16.82 29.92 11.80
CA GLU A 256 -18.23 30.21 11.58
C GLU A 256 -18.62 30.21 10.09
N GLU A 257 -17.67 30.39 9.17
CA GLU A 257 -17.86 30.19 7.74
C GLU A 257 -17.85 28.70 7.36
N ALA A 258 -16.89 27.94 7.89
CA ALA A 258 -16.76 26.50 7.68
C ALA A 258 -18.02 25.72 8.14
N VAL A 259 -18.54 26.04 9.33
CA VAL A 259 -19.77 25.40 9.86
C VAL A 259 -21.00 25.64 8.95
N LYS A 260 -21.07 26.79 8.27
CA LYS A 260 -22.14 27.11 7.29
C LYS A 260 -21.94 26.43 5.92
N ALA A 261 -20.74 25.95 5.63
CA ALA A 261 -20.49 25.08 4.49
C ALA A 261 -20.82 23.62 4.82
N VAL A 262 -20.47 23.16 6.04
CA VAL A 262 -20.80 21.84 6.57
C VAL A 262 -22.30 21.53 6.58
N GLU A 263 -23.15 22.53 6.85
CA GLU A 263 -24.61 22.41 6.77
C GLU A 263 -25.10 21.85 5.41
N LYS A 264 -24.36 22.11 4.33
CA LYS A 264 -24.71 21.77 2.94
C LYS A 264 -24.21 20.39 2.49
N ILE A 265 -23.42 19.69 3.31
CA ILE A 265 -22.89 18.36 2.95
C ILE A 265 -24.05 17.35 2.95
N ASP A 266 -24.21 16.61 1.85
CA ASP A 266 -25.14 15.49 1.75
C ASP A 266 -24.38 14.16 1.75
N PHE A 267 -24.37 13.49 2.91
CA PHE A 267 -23.75 12.17 3.07
C PHE A 267 -24.49 11.04 2.36
N THR A 268 -25.71 11.28 1.86
CA THR A 268 -26.48 10.23 1.19
C THR A 268 -25.97 9.92 -0.22
N THR A 269 -25.12 10.75 -0.81
CA THR A 269 -24.64 10.54 -2.19
C THR A 269 -23.15 10.83 -2.34
N THR A 270 -22.49 10.13 -3.27
CA THR A 270 -21.07 10.30 -3.60
C THR A 270 -20.75 9.74 -4.99
N THR A 271 -19.64 10.18 -5.58
CA THR A 271 -19.05 9.59 -6.79
C THR A 271 -18.39 8.22 -6.56
N ARG A 272 -18.10 7.84 -5.31
CA ARG A 272 -17.52 6.52 -4.97
C ARG A 272 -18.57 5.42 -4.99
N SER A 273 -18.16 4.20 -5.33
CA SER A 273 -18.97 2.98 -5.14
C SER A 273 -19.15 2.58 -3.67
N ASP A 274 -18.28 3.09 -2.80
CA ASP A 274 -17.99 2.55 -1.47
C ASP A 274 -17.59 3.66 -0.48
N ILE A 275 -17.98 3.50 0.77
CA ILE A 275 -17.59 4.37 1.90
C ILE A 275 -16.52 3.63 2.72
N PRO A 276 -15.28 4.14 2.82
CA PRO A 276 -14.23 3.55 3.65
C PRO A 276 -14.50 3.86 5.13
N LEU A 277 -15.11 2.91 5.85
CA LEU A 277 -15.67 3.10 7.19
C LEU A 277 -14.69 3.72 8.18
N PHE A 278 -13.45 3.24 8.21
CA PHE A 278 -12.37 3.74 9.07
C PHE A 278 -12.05 5.21 8.82
N GLU A 279 -11.63 5.53 7.60
CA GLU A 279 -11.27 6.90 7.19
C GLU A 279 -12.43 7.87 7.36
N THR A 280 -13.65 7.46 7.00
CA THR A 280 -14.85 8.29 7.18
C THR A 280 -15.19 8.50 8.66
N THR A 281 -14.92 7.52 9.53
CA THR A 281 -15.13 7.64 10.98
C THR A 281 -14.14 8.60 11.62
N ILE A 282 -12.83 8.38 11.45
CA ILE A 282 -11.82 9.19 12.15
C ILE A 282 -11.79 10.65 11.68
N ARG A 283 -12.13 10.90 10.39
CA ARG A 283 -12.18 12.24 9.79
C ARG A 283 -13.47 12.97 10.10
N TYR A 284 -14.55 12.58 9.45
CA TYR A 284 -15.79 13.33 9.50
C TYR A 284 -16.48 13.20 10.86
N LEU A 285 -16.68 11.97 11.34
CA LEU A 285 -17.34 11.77 12.63
C LEU A 285 -16.47 12.28 13.79
N GLY A 286 -15.16 12.00 13.76
CA GLY A 286 -14.18 12.55 14.70
C GLY A 286 -14.15 14.09 14.71
N GLY A 287 -13.95 14.72 13.56
CA GLY A 287 -13.86 16.17 13.38
C GLY A 287 -15.14 16.91 13.80
N PHE A 288 -16.33 16.41 13.43
CA PHE A 288 -17.60 17.00 13.90
C PHE A 288 -17.75 16.93 15.41
N LEU A 289 -17.42 15.78 16.03
CA LEU A 289 -17.52 15.58 17.48
C LEU A 289 -16.51 16.45 18.25
N ALA A 290 -15.27 16.51 17.78
CA ALA A 290 -14.20 17.33 18.36
C ALA A 290 -14.54 18.82 18.27
N ALA A 291 -14.94 19.30 17.09
CA ALA A 291 -15.33 20.69 16.88
C ALA A 291 -16.57 21.09 17.70
N TYR A 292 -17.58 20.22 17.79
CA TYR A 292 -18.78 20.46 18.60
C TYR A 292 -18.45 20.62 20.10
N ASP A 293 -17.58 19.78 20.65
CA ASP A 293 -17.19 19.83 22.05
C ASP A 293 -16.29 21.04 22.36
N LEU A 294 -15.27 21.28 21.52
CA LEU A 294 -14.37 22.42 21.67
C LEU A 294 -15.09 23.76 21.51
N ALA A 295 -16.10 23.84 20.63
CA ALA A 295 -17.01 24.98 20.52
C ALA A 295 -17.91 25.21 21.75
N GLY A 296 -17.89 24.27 22.71
CA GLY A 296 -18.66 24.32 23.94
C GLY A 296 -20.12 23.91 23.75
N LYS A 297 -20.39 22.99 22.80
CA LYS A 297 -21.70 22.36 22.54
C LYS A 297 -22.80 23.38 22.23
N LYS A 298 -22.52 24.20 21.20
CA LYS A 298 -23.40 25.30 20.73
C LYS A 298 -23.82 25.14 19.27
N HIS A 299 -22.94 24.59 18.44
CA HIS A 299 -23.15 24.41 17.01
C HIS A 299 -23.85 23.08 16.75
N GLU A 300 -25.12 22.98 17.13
CA GLU A 300 -25.95 21.76 17.02
C GLU A 300 -25.97 21.12 15.62
N ILE A 301 -25.71 21.90 14.57
CA ILE A 301 -25.54 21.38 13.20
C ILE A 301 -24.38 20.37 13.09
N LEU A 302 -23.30 20.52 13.87
CA LEU A 302 -22.18 19.57 13.88
C LEU A 302 -22.59 18.22 14.48
N LEU A 303 -23.30 18.23 15.62
CA LEU A 303 -23.85 17.01 16.20
C LEU A 303 -24.97 16.40 15.33
N THR A 304 -25.70 17.24 14.59
CA THR A 304 -26.71 16.78 13.62
C THR A 304 -26.04 16.06 12.43
N LYS A 305 -25.03 16.66 11.81
CA LYS A 305 -24.24 16.06 10.72
C LYS A 305 -23.48 14.80 11.16
N ALA A 306 -22.93 14.79 12.37
CA ALA A 306 -22.36 13.59 12.99
C ALA A 306 -23.38 12.44 13.08
N LYS A 307 -24.63 12.72 13.47
CA LYS A 307 -25.70 11.71 13.54
C LYS A 307 -26.18 11.28 12.15
N GLU A 308 -26.35 12.21 11.21
CA GLU A 308 -26.72 11.90 9.82
C GLU A 308 -25.73 10.90 9.20
N LEU A 309 -24.43 11.18 9.31
CA LEU A 309 -23.37 10.29 8.86
C LEU A 309 -23.38 8.95 9.62
N ALA A 310 -23.51 8.97 10.95
CA ALA A 310 -23.46 7.75 11.75
C ALA A 310 -24.64 6.80 11.49
N GLU A 311 -25.83 7.27 11.12
CA GLU A 311 -26.92 6.39 10.67
C GLU A 311 -26.58 5.63 9.38
N ILE A 312 -25.78 6.23 8.48
CA ILE A 312 -25.27 5.60 7.26
C ILE A 312 -24.17 4.60 7.59
N LEU A 313 -23.19 4.99 8.42
CA LEU A 313 -22.08 4.12 8.83
C LEU A 313 -22.56 2.91 9.65
N MET A 314 -23.63 3.04 10.44
CA MET A 314 -24.25 1.92 11.16
C MET A 314 -24.77 0.82 10.22
N ALA A 315 -25.12 1.12 8.96
CA ALA A 315 -25.54 0.11 7.98
C ALA A 315 -24.40 -0.86 7.62
N ALA A 316 -23.13 -0.44 7.76
CA ALA A 316 -21.98 -1.32 7.56
C ALA A 316 -21.92 -2.49 8.57
N PHE A 317 -22.58 -2.36 9.72
CA PHE A 317 -22.62 -3.34 10.80
C PHE A 317 -23.80 -4.31 10.71
N ASP A 318 -24.67 -4.23 9.69
CA ASP A 318 -25.78 -5.16 9.48
C ASP A 318 -25.28 -6.49 8.87
N THR A 319 -24.64 -7.30 9.72
CA THR A 319 -24.03 -8.59 9.39
C THR A 319 -24.36 -9.64 10.47
N PRO A 320 -24.29 -10.96 10.18
CA PRO A 320 -24.67 -12.02 11.12
C PRO A 320 -23.96 -11.97 12.48
N ASN A 321 -22.70 -11.53 12.50
CA ASN A 321 -21.89 -11.39 13.72
C ASN A 321 -21.71 -9.92 14.18
N ARG A 322 -22.39 -8.97 13.52
CA ARG A 322 -22.29 -7.51 13.70
C ARG A 322 -20.87 -6.94 13.58
N MET A 323 -19.95 -7.66 12.93
CA MET A 323 -18.66 -7.10 12.51
C MET A 323 -18.85 -6.31 11.21
N PRO A 324 -18.24 -5.12 11.05
CA PRO A 324 -18.55 -4.25 9.93
C PRO A 324 -17.94 -4.70 8.59
N GLN A 325 -18.60 -4.33 7.50
CA GLN A 325 -17.95 -4.14 6.21
C GLN A 325 -17.05 -2.90 6.29
N THR A 326 -15.72 -3.05 6.19
CA THR A 326 -14.80 -1.89 6.29
C THR A 326 -14.83 -0.98 5.07
N TYR A 327 -15.31 -1.49 3.93
CA TYR A 327 -15.71 -0.72 2.75
C TYR A 327 -17.20 -0.97 2.49
N TYR A 328 -18.04 -0.01 2.83
CA TYR A 328 -19.50 -0.14 2.76
C TYR A 328 -20.02 0.33 1.40
N TYR A 329 -20.50 -0.63 0.58
CA TYR A 329 -21.13 -0.37 -0.71
C TYR A 329 -22.57 0.13 -0.50
N TRP A 330 -22.72 1.45 -0.52
CA TRP A 330 -23.90 2.16 -0.01
C TRP A 330 -25.11 2.19 -0.95
N LYS A 331 -24.94 1.86 -2.23
CA LYS A 331 -25.98 1.99 -3.25
C LYS A 331 -27.17 1.05 -2.96
N PRO A 332 -28.43 1.50 -3.07
CA PRO A 332 -29.61 0.75 -2.61
C PRO A 332 -29.69 -0.71 -3.09
N ASP A 333 -29.44 -0.98 -4.38
CA ASP A 333 -29.50 -2.33 -4.95
C ASP A 333 -28.51 -3.32 -4.31
N PHE A 334 -27.35 -2.84 -3.86
CA PHE A 334 -26.37 -3.66 -3.15
C PHE A 334 -26.70 -3.71 -1.65
N ALA A 335 -26.97 -2.56 -1.03
CA ALA A 335 -27.28 -2.44 0.39
C ALA A 335 -28.58 -3.17 0.80
N ALA A 336 -29.47 -3.45 -0.15
CA ALA A 336 -30.68 -4.25 0.07
C ALA A 336 -30.42 -5.76 0.25
N LEU A 337 -29.22 -6.25 -0.07
CA LEU A 337 -28.84 -7.66 0.10
C LEU A 337 -28.27 -7.92 1.51
N PRO A 338 -28.42 -9.13 2.06
CA PRO A 338 -27.79 -9.50 3.33
C PRO A 338 -26.27 -9.72 3.14
N HIS A 339 -25.46 -9.03 3.93
CA HIS A 339 -23.99 -9.06 3.83
C HIS A 339 -23.32 -9.75 5.02
N GLY A 340 -22.02 -10.04 4.88
CA GLY A 340 -21.17 -10.53 5.96
C GLY A 340 -19.86 -9.74 6.03
N ALA A 341 -19.18 -9.79 7.17
CA ALA A 341 -17.85 -9.19 7.32
C ALA A 341 -16.78 -9.94 6.49
N SER A 342 -15.70 -9.24 6.13
CA SER A 342 -14.63 -9.82 5.32
C SER A 342 -13.85 -10.92 6.06
N ASN A 343 -13.43 -11.94 5.32
CA ASN A 343 -12.51 -12.97 5.80
C ASN A 343 -11.03 -12.52 5.82
N ARG A 344 -10.78 -11.26 5.45
CA ARG A 344 -9.54 -10.51 5.57
C ARG A 344 -9.88 -9.05 5.87
N VAL A 345 -9.83 -8.68 7.14
CA VAL A 345 -9.99 -7.31 7.66
C VAL A 345 -8.63 -6.80 8.15
N VAL A 346 -8.37 -5.51 7.95
CA VAL A 346 -7.22 -4.79 8.52
C VAL A 346 -7.49 -4.45 9.99
N LEU A 347 -6.52 -4.69 10.87
CA LEU A 347 -6.69 -4.46 12.32
C LEU A 347 -7.09 -3.01 12.65
N ALA A 348 -6.38 -2.02 12.09
CA ALA A 348 -6.72 -0.60 12.26
C ALA A 348 -8.16 -0.25 11.81
N GLU A 349 -8.62 -0.80 10.67
CA GLU A 349 -9.92 -0.42 10.08
C GLU A 349 -11.13 -0.73 10.98
N ILE A 350 -10.98 -1.71 11.88
CA ILE A 350 -12.05 -2.17 12.78
C ILE A 350 -11.77 -1.77 14.24
N GLY A 351 -10.52 -1.81 14.69
CA GLY A 351 -10.16 -1.45 16.07
C GLY A 351 -10.19 0.06 16.35
N SER A 352 -10.08 0.89 15.31
CA SER A 352 -9.97 2.35 15.42
C SER A 352 -11.25 3.10 15.04
N LEU A 353 -12.40 2.51 15.40
CA LEU A 353 -13.73 3.13 15.33
C LEU A 353 -14.26 3.53 16.73
N ALA A 354 -13.52 3.17 17.79
CA ALA A 354 -14.10 3.03 19.10
C ALA A 354 -14.39 4.36 19.82
N MET A 355 -13.58 5.38 19.60
CA MET A 355 -13.66 6.66 20.30
C MET A 355 -14.87 7.48 19.84
N GLU A 356 -15.09 7.52 18.53
CA GLU A 356 -16.06 8.35 17.83
C GLU A 356 -17.47 7.87 18.12
N PHE A 357 -17.73 6.58 17.89
CA PHE A 357 -19.01 5.94 18.18
C PHE A 357 -19.33 5.93 19.68
N THR A 358 -18.32 5.76 20.55
CA THR A 358 -18.51 5.89 22.00
C THR A 358 -18.87 7.31 22.40
N TYR A 359 -18.21 8.33 21.85
CA TYR A 359 -18.52 9.70 22.23
C TYR A 359 -19.85 10.17 21.65
N LEU A 360 -20.21 9.75 20.43
CA LEU A 360 -21.55 9.94 19.89
C LEU A 360 -22.62 9.30 20.78
N ALA A 361 -22.39 8.08 21.28
CA ALA A 361 -23.28 7.46 22.27
C ALA A 361 -23.40 8.33 23.55
N GLN A 362 -22.28 8.86 24.07
CA GLN A 362 -22.29 9.71 25.27
C GLN A 362 -23.04 11.04 25.07
N LEU A 363 -22.99 11.62 23.87
CA LEU A 363 -23.71 12.86 23.54
C LEU A 363 -25.20 12.63 23.26
N THR A 364 -25.55 11.50 22.63
CA THR A 364 -26.93 11.22 22.16
C THR A 364 -27.77 10.38 23.12
N GLY A 365 -27.13 9.60 24.00
CA GLY A 365 -27.77 8.57 24.81
C GLY A 365 -28.15 7.30 24.04
N ASP A 366 -27.93 7.25 22.71
CA ASP A 366 -28.25 6.08 21.90
C ASP A 366 -27.17 5.00 22.06
N SER A 367 -27.55 3.88 22.67
CA SER A 367 -26.62 2.80 22.99
C SER A 367 -26.21 1.96 21.77
N LYS A 368 -26.88 2.06 20.62
CA LYS A 368 -26.51 1.26 19.42
C LYS A 368 -25.08 1.58 18.92
N TYR A 369 -24.66 2.83 19.07
CA TYR A 369 -23.31 3.25 18.70
C TYR A 369 -22.27 2.66 19.65
N TYR A 370 -22.57 2.54 20.95
CA TYR A 370 -21.68 1.88 21.91
C TYR A 370 -21.67 0.35 21.76
N ASP A 371 -22.82 -0.24 21.44
CA ASP A 371 -22.97 -1.68 21.19
C ASP A 371 -22.06 -2.17 20.05
N ALA A 372 -22.04 -1.45 18.93
CA ALA A 372 -21.26 -1.79 17.74
C ALA A 372 -19.77 -1.99 18.03
N ILE A 373 -19.11 -1.00 18.67
CA ILE A 373 -17.68 -1.09 18.99
C ILE A 373 -17.39 -1.93 20.24
N ALA A 374 -18.37 -2.08 21.15
CA ALA A 374 -18.21 -2.98 22.29
C ALA A 374 -18.03 -4.43 21.82
N ARG A 375 -18.86 -4.88 20.86
CA ARG A 375 -18.76 -6.21 20.24
C ARG A 375 -17.44 -6.43 19.49
N ILE A 376 -16.93 -5.42 18.79
CA ILE A 376 -15.57 -5.48 18.19
C ILE A 376 -14.53 -5.69 19.30
N THR A 377 -14.62 -4.91 20.37
CA THR A 377 -13.68 -4.96 21.50
C THR A 377 -13.71 -6.31 22.21
N ASP A 378 -14.89 -6.92 22.40
CA ASP A 378 -15.02 -8.27 22.98
C ASP A 378 -14.32 -9.34 22.12
N ASN A 379 -14.42 -9.24 20.79
CA ASN A 379 -13.75 -10.17 19.88
C ASN A 379 -12.24 -9.93 19.78
N LEU A 380 -11.76 -8.68 19.87
CA LEU A 380 -10.34 -8.38 20.03
C LEU A 380 -9.79 -9.03 21.32
N GLU A 381 -10.43 -8.79 22.47
CA GLU A 381 -10.02 -9.36 23.76
C GLU A 381 -10.02 -10.90 23.72
N GLY A 382 -11.07 -11.51 23.18
CA GLY A 382 -11.17 -12.96 23.01
C GLY A 382 -10.09 -13.55 22.09
N TYR A 383 -9.70 -12.85 21.02
CA TYR A 383 -8.71 -13.33 20.06
C TYR A 383 -7.25 -13.09 20.50
N GLN A 384 -6.99 -12.10 21.36
CA GLN A 384 -5.62 -11.63 21.69
C GLN A 384 -4.64 -12.74 22.12
N ASN A 385 -5.11 -13.72 22.89
CA ASN A 385 -4.28 -14.84 23.38
C ASN A 385 -4.29 -16.08 22.45
N HIS A 386 -5.05 -16.03 21.35
CA HIS A 386 -5.23 -17.12 20.38
C HIS A 386 -4.58 -16.85 19.02
N THR A 387 -3.96 -15.68 18.84
CA THR A 387 -3.14 -15.36 17.66
C THR A 387 -1.80 -16.09 17.71
N ARG A 388 -1.04 -16.08 16.61
CA ARG A 388 0.29 -16.73 16.54
C ARG A 388 1.37 -16.00 17.35
N LEU A 389 1.11 -14.76 17.75
CA LEU A 389 1.92 -13.99 18.70
C LEU A 389 1.05 -13.60 19.92
N PRO A 390 0.77 -14.55 20.83
CA PRO A 390 -0.17 -14.33 21.93
C PRO A 390 0.12 -13.04 22.72
N GLY A 391 -0.88 -12.17 22.77
CA GLY A 391 -0.81 -10.84 23.35
C GLY A 391 -0.83 -9.69 22.33
N MET A 392 -0.71 -9.96 21.03
CA MET A 392 -0.93 -8.99 19.95
C MET A 392 -1.80 -9.57 18.84
N TRP A 393 -2.34 -8.71 17.96
CA TRP A 393 -3.08 -9.11 16.76
C TRP A 393 -2.26 -8.86 15.49
N PRO A 394 -2.41 -9.73 14.45
CA PRO A 394 -1.76 -9.52 13.17
C PRO A 394 -2.40 -8.35 12.40
N THR A 395 -1.69 -7.80 11.42
CA THR A 395 -2.18 -6.72 10.54
C THR A 395 -3.46 -7.09 9.79
N TYR A 396 -3.63 -8.38 9.47
CA TYR A 396 -4.84 -8.94 8.86
C TYR A 396 -5.36 -10.17 9.62
N PHE A 397 -6.66 -10.19 9.90
CA PHE A 397 -7.37 -11.36 10.44
C PHE A 397 -8.71 -11.61 9.74
N ASP A 398 -9.32 -12.75 10.02
CA ASP A 398 -10.65 -13.12 9.56
C ASP A 398 -11.71 -12.61 10.53
N ALA A 399 -12.60 -11.73 10.07
CA ALA A 399 -13.71 -11.17 10.85
C ALA A 399 -15.08 -11.71 10.41
N SER A 400 -15.13 -12.65 9.46
CA SER A 400 -16.38 -13.13 8.86
C SER A 400 -17.25 -13.99 9.78
N GLY A 401 -16.66 -14.53 10.86
CA GLY A 401 -17.30 -15.49 11.75
C GLY A 401 -17.57 -16.87 11.12
N CYS A 402 -17.16 -17.06 9.86
CA CYS A 402 -17.31 -18.28 9.10
C CYS A 402 -16.22 -19.29 9.48
N VAL A 403 -16.61 -20.45 10.00
CA VAL A 403 -15.69 -21.58 10.14
C VAL A 403 -15.26 -22.03 8.75
N LYS A 404 -13.99 -21.76 8.40
CA LYS A 404 -13.33 -22.38 7.25
C LYS A 404 -13.27 -23.88 7.50
N HIS A 405 -14.12 -24.64 6.83
CA HIS A 405 -14.01 -26.10 6.83
C HIS A 405 -12.63 -26.47 6.30
N GLU A 406 -11.82 -27.11 7.14
CA GLU A 406 -10.61 -27.76 6.69
C GLU A 406 -11.00 -28.85 5.69
N TYR A 407 -10.70 -28.62 4.41
CA TYR A 407 -10.56 -29.71 3.46
C TYR A 407 -9.45 -30.60 4.01
N ASN A 408 -9.84 -31.73 4.62
CA ASN A 408 -8.94 -32.61 5.36
C ASN A 408 -8.00 -33.34 4.38
N THR A 409 -7.01 -32.61 3.88
CA THR A 409 -5.88 -33.11 3.10
C THR A 409 -4.94 -33.88 4.03
N ASN A 410 -5.43 -35.04 4.48
CA ASN A 410 -4.65 -36.10 5.11
C ASN A 410 -4.14 -37.04 4.01
N PRO A 411 -2.97 -36.80 3.39
CA PRO A 411 -2.35 -37.77 2.48
C PRO A 411 -1.90 -39.06 3.19
N GLY A 412 -2.01 -39.12 4.53
CA GLY A 412 -1.51 -40.21 5.37
C GLY A 412 -2.40 -41.44 5.50
N LYS A 413 -3.61 -41.48 4.93
CA LYS A 413 -4.47 -42.67 4.91
C LYS A 413 -5.14 -42.87 3.54
N PRO A 414 -4.79 -43.91 2.77
CA PRO A 414 -5.51 -44.22 1.55
C PRO A 414 -6.94 -44.64 1.87
N ILE A 415 -7.90 -44.07 1.12
CA ILE A 415 -9.28 -44.53 1.12
C ILE A 415 -9.27 -45.88 0.38
N GLN A 416 -9.64 -46.95 1.10
CA GLN A 416 -9.44 -48.36 0.76
C GLN A 416 -7.98 -48.85 0.88
N LYS A 417 -7.81 -50.11 1.30
CA LYS A 417 -6.52 -50.82 1.25
C LYS A 417 -6.27 -51.34 -0.16
N PRO A 418 -5.00 -51.50 -0.61
CA PRO A 418 -4.71 -52.24 -1.82
C PRO A 418 -5.27 -53.67 -1.74
N ILE A 419 -5.96 -54.10 -2.80
CA ILE A 419 -6.45 -55.47 -2.98
C ILE A 419 -5.25 -56.42 -3.00
N GLN A 420 -5.26 -57.44 -2.14
CA GLN A 420 -4.17 -58.41 -2.01
C GLN A 420 -4.46 -59.73 -2.74
N GLU A 421 -3.42 -60.54 -2.89
CA GLU A 421 -3.51 -61.85 -3.54
C GLU A 421 -4.41 -62.80 -2.74
N GLY A 422 -5.63 -62.98 -3.22
CA GLY A 422 -6.70 -63.76 -2.58
C GLY A 422 -7.98 -62.98 -2.25
N ASP A 423 -7.99 -61.65 -2.36
CA ASP A 423 -9.19 -60.85 -2.14
C ASP A 423 -10.23 -61.02 -3.28
N PRO A 424 -11.55 -60.89 -3.00
CA PRO A 424 -12.58 -60.91 -4.03
C PRO A 424 -12.37 -59.79 -5.07
N GLY A 425 -12.16 -60.17 -6.33
CA GLY A 425 -11.82 -59.26 -7.44
C GLY A 425 -10.34 -59.27 -7.86
N TRP A 426 -9.45 -59.94 -7.12
CA TRP A 426 -8.02 -60.06 -7.45
C TRP A 426 -7.77 -60.59 -8.88
N GLU A 427 -8.47 -61.67 -9.28
CA GLU A 427 -8.36 -62.21 -10.65
C GLU A 427 -8.85 -61.26 -11.75
N GLU A 428 -9.75 -60.32 -11.40
CA GLU A 428 -10.35 -59.39 -12.35
C GLU A 428 -9.45 -58.17 -12.57
N ALA A 429 -8.77 -57.70 -11.51
CA ALA A 429 -7.68 -56.74 -11.61
C ALA A 429 -6.51 -57.27 -12.46
N LEU A 430 -6.17 -58.56 -12.34
CA LEU A 430 -5.16 -59.22 -13.17
C LEU A 430 -5.59 -59.32 -14.65
N LYS A 431 -6.85 -59.66 -14.94
CA LYS A 431 -7.40 -59.73 -16.31
C LYS A 431 -7.39 -58.36 -17.01
N ASN A 432 -7.57 -57.27 -16.26
CA ASN A 432 -7.60 -55.91 -16.77
C ASN A 432 -6.21 -55.26 -16.95
N GLY A 433 -5.11 -56.03 -16.81
CA GLY A 433 -3.78 -55.64 -17.27
C GLY A 433 -3.07 -54.52 -16.48
N ALA A 434 -3.56 -54.18 -15.30
CA ALA A 434 -3.17 -52.98 -14.54
C ALA A 434 -1.76 -52.99 -13.89
N TYR A 435 -0.86 -53.88 -14.29
CA TYR A 435 0.52 -53.93 -13.80
C TYR A 435 1.55 -54.31 -14.87
N LEU A 436 2.24 -53.29 -15.42
CA LEU A 436 3.54 -53.45 -16.06
C LEU A 436 4.57 -52.51 -15.40
N LYS A 437 5.84 -52.91 -15.48
CA LYS A 437 6.89 -52.51 -14.53
C LYS A 437 7.54 -51.17 -14.86
N ASN A 438 7.99 -50.48 -13.81
CA ASN A 438 8.79 -49.27 -13.89
C ASN A 438 10.13 -49.50 -14.63
N ASP A 439 10.45 -48.61 -15.58
CA ASP A 439 11.80 -48.38 -16.10
C ASP A 439 12.04 -46.85 -16.02
N PRO A 440 12.96 -46.35 -15.18
CA PRO A 440 13.19 -44.90 -15.03
C PRO A 440 13.87 -44.20 -16.21
N SER A 441 14.25 -44.91 -17.28
CA SER A 441 15.29 -44.45 -18.23
C SER A 441 14.80 -43.74 -19.51
N LYS A 442 13.50 -43.44 -19.67
CA LYS A 442 12.96 -42.81 -20.90
C LYS A 442 11.96 -41.67 -20.66
N PRO A 443 12.07 -40.53 -21.36
CA PRO A 443 11.03 -39.51 -21.38
C PRO A 443 9.77 -40.00 -22.09
N LEU A 444 8.59 -39.63 -21.58
CA LEU A 444 7.30 -39.90 -22.22
C LEU A 444 7.07 -38.93 -23.40
N VAL A 445 6.93 -39.49 -24.60
CA VAL A 445 6.40 -38.77 -25.77
C VAL A 445 4.90 -39.04 -25.85
N LEU A 446 4.08 -37.98 -25.80
CA LEU A 446 2.65 -38.09 -26.00
C LEU A 446 2.31 -38.24 -27.50
N PRO A 447 1.56 -39.28 -27.92
CA PRO A 447 0.97 -39.31 -29.25
C PRO A 447 -0.17 -38.28 -29.38
N PRO A 448 -0.48 -37.80 -30.59
CA PRO A 448 -1.52 -36.79 -30.81
C PRO A 448 -2.93 -37.36 -30.63
N LYS A 449 -3.91 -36.45 -30.47
CA LYS A 449 -5.34 -36.77 -30.59
C LYS A 449 -5.67 -37.26 -32.00
N ASP A 450 -6.72 -38.07 -32.10
CA ASP A 450 -7.43 -38.31 -33.34
C ASP A 450 -8.95 -38.22 -33.09
N ASP A 451 -9.72 -37.77 -34.09
CA ASP A 451 -11.14 -37.42 -33.97
C ASP A 451 -12.02 -38.45 -34.73
N SER A 452 -12.97 -39.12 -34.05
CA SER A 452 -14.19 -39.63 -34.70
C SER A 452 -15.22 -40.29 -33.76
N ALA A 453 -16.49 -40.24 -34.19
CA ALA A 453 -17.66 -41.01 -33.76
C ALA A 453 -18.71 -40.92 -34.91
N PRO A 454 -19.83 -41.67 -34.94
CA PRO A 454 -20.33 -42.73 -34.03
C PRO A 454 -20.75 -44.01 -34.81
N THR A 455 -21.86 -44.66 -34.42
CA THR A 455 -22.60 -45.81 -35.06
C THR A 455 -22.09 -47.23 -34.76
N SER A 456 -22.93 -48.29 -34.68
CA SER A 456 -24.39 -48.44 -34.42
C SER A 456 -24.75 -49.94 -34.22
N GLY A 457 -25.90 -50.26 -33.57
CA GLY A 457 -26.57 -51.58 -33.72
C GLY A 457 -27.22 -52.20 -32.47
N GLU A 458 -28.46 -52.67 -32.62
CA GLU A 458 -29.16 -53.63 -31.75
C GLU A 458 -28.81 -55.08 -32.20
N GLU A 459 -29.12 -56.23 -31.56
CA GLU A 459 -30.30 -56.70 -30.81
C GLU A 459 -29.96 -57.93 -29.90
N VAL A 460 -30.69 -58.10 -28.78
CA VAL A 460 -31.22 -59.38 -28.21
C VAL A 460 -30.25 -60.44 -27.58
N SER A 461 -30.78 -61.25 -26.63
CA SER A 461 -30.04 -62.27 -25.85
C SER A 461 -29.96 -63.68 -26.51
N PRO A 462 -29.06 -64.57 -26.04
CA PRO A 462 -28.87 -65.91 -26.58
C PRO A 462 -30.08 -66.86 -26.53
N GLU A 463 -31.07 -66.61 -25.67
CA GLU A 463 -32.25 -67.49 -25.51
C GLU A 463 -33.34 -67.29 -26.59
N GLY A 464 -33.20 -66.27 -27.45
CA GLY A 464 -33.82 -66.25 -28.78
C GLY A 464 -35.36 -66.27 -28.87
N LYS A 465 -36.09 -65.65 -27.93
CA LYS A 465 -37.56 -65.48 -28.01
C LYS A 465 -38.04 -64.06 -27.68
N LYS A 466 -39.20 -63.69 -28.23
CA LYS A 466 -39.80 -62.33 -28.28
C LYS A 466 -41.25 -62.38 -27.73
N MET A 467 -41.88 -61.22 -27.50
CA MET A 467 -43.29 -60.97 -27.01
C MET A 467 -43.45 -60.88 -25.47
N ILE A 468 -43.98 -59.80 -24.84
CA ILE A 468 -45.28 -59.04 -24.89
C ILE A 468 -46.28 -59.52 -23.78
N PRO A 469 -47.06 -58.65 -23.09
CA PRO A 469 -47.41 -58.81 -21.66
C PRO A 469 -48.93 -58.87 -21.29
N LEU A 470 -49.27 -58.58 -20.01
CA LEU A 470 -50.58 -58.46 -19.29
C LEU A 470 -50.85 -59.65 -18.30
N VAL A 471 -51.60 -59.54 -17.18
CA VAL A 471 -52.69 -58.61 -16.75
C VAL A 471 -52.65 -58.28 -15.22
N LYS A 472 -53.44 -57.27 -14.79
CA LYS A 472 -53.87 -56.87 -13.41
C LYS A 472 -55.20 -57.59 -13.01
N PRO A 473 -55.97 -57.27 -11.91
CA PRO A 473 -55.75 -56.51 -10.65
C PRO A 473 -56.07 -57.41 -9.39
N GLU A 474 -56.68 -57.14 -8.19
CA GLU A 474 -57.44 -56.04 -7.51
C GLU A 474 -57.09 -55.77 -5.99
N PRO A 475 -57.89 -56.04 -4.89
CA PRO A 475 -58.16 -54.96 -3.89
C PRO A 475 -58.30 -55.26 -2.34
N LEU A 476 -58.44 -54.17 -1.56
CA LEU A 476 -59.29 -53.94 -0.33
C LEU A 476 -59.07 -54.70 1.02
N LYS A 477 -58.68 -53.96 2.10
CA LYS A 477 -59.55 -53.45 3.23
C LYS A 477 -58.75 -52.78 4.40
N VAL A 478 -59.41 -52.09 5.34
CA VAL A 478 -58.83 -51.14 6.36
C VAL A 478 -59.67 -51.09 7.68
N ILE A 479 -59.29 -50.25 8.67
CA ILE A 479 -59.96 -49.73 9.91
C ILE A 479 -60.06 -50.67 11.15
N PRO A 480 -60.19 -50.19 12.44
CA PRO A 480 -60.34 -48.80 12.95
C PRO A 480 -59.52 -48.38 14.24
N ASN A 481 -59.71 -47.11 14.67
CA ASN A 481 -59.38 -46.45 15.97
C ASN A 481 -57.90 -46.08 16.26
N GLY A 482 -57.49 -44.85 16.62
CA GLY A 482 -58.13 -43.52 16.79
C GLY A 482 -57.34 -42.65 17.82
N PRO A 483 -57.63 -41.35 18.10
CA PRO A 483 -58.45 -40.33 17.41
C PRO A 483 -57.63 -39.06 16.98
N ASN A 484 -58.29 -37.96 16.59
CA ASN A 484 -57.69 -36.72 16.04
C ASN A 484 -58.42 -35.45 16.58
N PRO A 485 -57.82 -34.24 16.64
CA PRO A 485 -58.50 -33.08 16.01
C PRO A 485 -57.60 -31.93 15.44
N THR A 486 -57.59 -31.82 14.11
CA THR A 486 -58.06 -30.66 13.29
C THR A 486 -57.60 -29.20 13.53
N TRP A 487 -57.09 -28.56 12.45
CA TRP A 487 -57.70 -27.34 11.86
C TRP A 487 -57.49 -27.33 10.31
N LYS A 488 -58.02 -26.34 9.56
CA LYS A 488 -58.02 -26.29 8.08
C LYS A 488 -57.61 -24.91 7.53
N PRO A 489 -56.95 -24.83 6.36
CA PRO A 489 -56.69 -23.57 5.66
C PRO A 489 -57.94 -23.02 4.92
N PRO A 490 -57.97 -21.71 4.61
CA PRO A 490 -58.93 -21.10 3.69
C PRO A 490 -58.58 -21.37 2.20
N PRO A 491 -59.52 -21.18 1.24
CA PRO A 491 -59.34 -21.57 -0.16
C PRO A 491 -58.78 -20.46 -1.08
N GLU A 492 -58.21 -20.87 -2.21
CA GLU A 492 -57.91 -20.02 -3.37
C GLU A 492 -59.15 -19.83 -4.26
N GLU A 493 -59.34 -18.65 -4.86
CA GLU A 493 -59.99 -18.51 -6.17
C GLU A 493 -59.51 -17.27 -6.96
N ASN A 494 -58.97 -17.52 -8.16
CA ASN A 494 -59.22 -16.80 -9.42
C ASN A 494 -59.00 -15.27 -9.53
N ILE A 495 -57.86 -14.85 -10.13
CA ILE A 495 -57.83 -13.80 -11.19
C ILE A 495 -56.92 -14.25 -12.36
N VAL A 496 -57.34 -13.92 -13.58
CA VAL A 496 -56.85 -14.37 -14.90
C VAL A 496 -55.62 -13.58 -15.41
N TRP A 497 -54.74 -14.24 -16.17
CA TRP A 497 -53.71 -13.60 -17.03
C TRP A 497 -54.10 -13.63 -18.51
N PRO A 498 -54.07 -12.49 -19.23
CA PRO A 498 -53.18 -12.36 -20.41
C PRO A 498 -52.69 -10.90 -20.64
N ALA A 499 -51.71 -10.58 -21.51
CA ALA A 499 -50.58 -11.30 -22.12
C ALA A 499 -49.60 -10.25 -22.72
N GLY A 500 -48.28 -10.49 -22.71
CA GLY A 500 -47.27 -9.49 -23.10
C GLY A 500 -45.93 -10.08 -23.56
N ASN A 501 -45.89 -10.58 -24.80
CA ASN A 501 -44.74 -11.17 -25.49
C ASN A 501 -43.70 -10.11 -25.94
N PRO A 502 -42.51 -10.46 -26.47
CA PRO A 502 -41.56 -11.52 -26.07
C PRO A 502 -40.06 -11.12 -26.15
N LYS A 503 -39.14 -11.92 -25.56
CA LYS A 503 -37.95 -12.44 -26.27
C LYS A 503 -37.22 -13.53 -25.46
N LEU A 504 -36.85 -14.63 -26.11
CA LEU A 504 -36.09 -15.73 -25.52
C LEU A 504 -34.58 -15.51 -25.65
N GLY A 505 -33.84 -15.81 -24.58
CA GLY A 505 -32.46 -16.29 -24.63
C GLY A 505 -32.41 -17.68 -23.97
N LEU A 506 -31.73 -18.66 -24.58
CA LEU A 506 -31.78 -20.05 -24.12
C LEU A 506 -30.77 -20.32 -23.00
N GLU A 507 -31.26 -20.62 -21.79
CA GLU A 507 -30.50 -21.44 -20.85
C GLU A 507 -30.52 -22.91 -21.29
N ARG A 508 -29.34 -23.56 -21.35
CA ARG A 508 -29.26 -25.02 -21.39
C ARG A 508 -29.06 -25.56 -19.98
N ARG A 509 -30.16 -25.84 -19.29
CA ARG A 509 -30.13 -26.62 -18.04
C ARG A 509 -29.57 -28.01 -18.33
N LEU A 510 -28.33 -28.27 -17.92
CA LEU A 510 -27.73 -29.61 -17.98
C LEU A 510 -28.46 -30.51 -16.99
N VAL A 511 -29.00 -31.63 -17.48
CA VAL A 511 -29.62 -32.66 -16.65
C VAL A 511 -28.54 -33.72 -16.35
N PRO A 512 -28.21 -34.00 -15.07
CA PRO A 512 -27.27 -35.05 -14.72
C PRO A 512 -27.87 -36.43 -15.05
N ALA A 513 -27.02 -37.39 -15.41
CA ALA A 513 -27.46 -38.75 -15.74
C ALA A 513 -27.95 -39.51 -14.49
N PRO A 514 -29.00 -40.33 -14.58
CA PRO A 514 -29.49 -41.13 -13.46
C PRO A 514 -28.51 -42.27 -13.15
N GLY A 515 -27.97 -42.31 -11.94
CA GLY A 515 -27.01 -43.36 -11.55
C GLY A 515 -26.37 -43.26 -10.17
N PHE A 516 -26.54 -42.15 -9.42
CA PHE A 516 -26.00 -42.01 -8.06
C PHE A 516 -27.10 -42.21 -6.99
N PRO A 517 -26.83 -42.93 -5.89
CA PRO A 517 -27.75 -43.04 -4.77
C PRO A 517 -27.84 -41.71 -4.02
N SER A 518 -29.05 -41.34 -3.62
CA SER A 518 -29.31 -40.12 -2.84
C SER A 518 -29.22 -40.41 -1.33
N ASP A 519 -28.02 -40.33 -0.77
CA ASP A 519 -27.87 -40.27 0.70
C ASP A 519 -28.30 -38.88 1.21
N PRO A 520 -29.19 -38.79 2.22
CA PRO A 520 -29.81 -37.53 2.64
C PRO A 520 -28.96 -36.73 3.65
N GLU A 521 -27.63 -36.77 3.54
CA GLU A 521 -26.70 -35.98 4.36
C GLU A 521 -25.74 -35.10 3.52
N GLU A 522 -26.24 -34.54 2.41
CA GLU A 522 -25.57 -33.40 1.76
C GLU A 522 -25.82 -32.12 2.58
N THR A 523 -25.19 -32.04 3.76
CA THR A 523 -25.20 -30.84 4.60
C THR A 523 -24.61 -29.65 3.84
N SER A 524 -25.29 -28.52 3.87
CA SER A 524 -25.02 -27.34 3.05
C SER A 524 -23.54 -26.95 2.95
N LEU A 525 -23.02 -26.85 1.72
CA LEU A 525 -21.68 -26.32 1.40
C LEU A 525 -21.51 -24.80 1.67
N GLN A 526 -22.47 -24.17 2.36
CA GLN A 526 -22.29 -22.82 2.89
C GLN A 526 -21.63 -22.91 4.27
N PRO A 527 -20.53 -22.17 4.54
CA PRO A 527 -19.87 -22.19 5.83
C PRO A 527 -20.82 -21.66 6.91
N VAL A 528 -20.80 -22.28 8.09
CA VAL A 528 -21.65 -21.88 9.21
C VAL A 528 -21.05 -20.63 9.88
N CYS A 529 -21.46 -19.45 9.43
CA CYS A 529 -20.99 -18.14 9.90
C CYS A 529 -21.64 -17.67 11.21
N ASN A 530 -21.75 -18.59 12.18
CA ASN A 530 -22.43 -18.37 13.47
C ASN A 530 -21.45 -18.26 14.66
N ASN A 531 -20.14 -18.25 14.42
CA ASN A 531 -19.13 -18.02 15.46
C ASN A 531 -18.75 -16.53 15.46
N PRO A 532 -18.95 -15.75 16.53
CA PRO A 532 -18.61 -14.33 16.51
C PRO A 532 -17.10 -14.06 16.47
N GLY A 533 -16.28 -15.01 16.91
CA GLY A 533 -14.84 -14.83 17.13
C GLY A 533 -14.00 -14.66 15.85
N PHE A 534 -12.94 -13.85 15.97
CA PHE A 534 -11.92 -13.67 14.93
C PHE A 534 -11.01 -14.91 14.78
N GLY A 535 -10.38 -15.04 13.61
CA GLY A 535 -9.43 -16.12 13.32
C GLY A 535 -8.33 -15.73 12.31
N PRO A 536 -7.44 -16.66 11.95
CA PRO A 536 -6.36 -16.39 11.00
C PRO A 536 -6.90 -16.29 9.57
N THR A 537 -6.33 -15.37 8.76
CA THR A 537 -6.69 -15.25 7.33
C THR A 537 -6.33 -16.51 6.54
N SER A 538 -5.21 -17.15 6.86
CA SER A 538 -4.72 -18.37 6.21
C SER A 538 -4.08 -19.32 7.23
N VAL A 539 -4.43 -20.61 7.18
CA VAL A 539 -3.93 -21.64 8.12
C VAL A 539 -2.41 -21.83 8.02
N GLY A 540 -1.85 -21.79 6.81
CA GLY A 540 -0.43 -22.07 6.55
C GLY A 540 0.45 -20.88 6.14
N GLY A 541 -0.10 -19.66 6.08
CA GLY A 541 0.69 -18.46 5.74
C GLY A 541 1.60 -17.97 6.87
N ARG A 542 2.44 -16.97 6.62
CA ARG A 542 3.02 -16.11 7.67
C ARG A 542 2.04 -14.97 8.01
N GLU A 543 2.07 -14.49 9.25
CA GLU A 543 1.37 -13.29 9.71
C GLU A 543 2.39 -12.18 10.04
N GLU A 544 2.01 -10.92 9.77
CA GLU A 544 2.78 -9.72 10.13
C GLU A 544 2.20 -9.10 11.41
N TYR A 545 3.07 -8.70 12.33
CA TYR A 545 2.73 -7.93 13.53
C TYR A 545 3.60 -6.67 13.57
N THR A 546 2.99 -5.50 13.76
CA THR A 546 3.70 -4.21 13.64
C THR A 546 3.02 -3.10 14.45
N LEU A 547 3.74 -1.98 14.64
CA LEU A 547 3.18 -0.69 15.06
C LEU A 547 3.14 0.33 13.90
N GLY A 548 3.34 -0.10 12.66
CA GLY A 548 3.08 0.73 11.49
C GLY A 548 1.63 0.64 11.02
N GLY A 549 1.42 1.11 9.79
CA GLY A 549 0.14 1.05 9.07
C GLY A 549 -0.56 -0.29 9.17
N MET A 550 -1.89 -0.25 9.07
CA MET A 550 -2.80 -1.40 9.23
C MET A 550 -2.95 -1.92 10.67
N SER A 551 -2.27 -1.32 11.66
CA SER A 551 -2.11 -1.92 13.00
C SER A 551 -2.00 -0.89 14.13
N ASP A 552 -1.14 0.12 13.95
CA ASP A 552 -0.92 1.30 14.79
C ASP A 552 -2.06 1.69 15.77
N SER A 553 -3.10 2.29 15.21
CA SER A 553 -4.14 3.06 15.86
C SER A 553 -5.09 2.19 16.70
N THR A 554 -5.13 0.87 16.49
CA THR A 554 -5.91 -0.02 17.37
C THR A 554 -5.29 -0.09 18.76
N TYR A 555 -3.95 -0.19 18.85
CA TYR A 555 -3.25 -0.17 20.13
C TYR A 555 -3.29 1.20 20.80
N GLU A 556 -3.38 2.26 20.00
CA GLU A 556 -3.55 3.65 20.44
C GLU A 556 -4.93 3.90 21.05
N TYR A 557 -5.97 3.29 20.48
CA TYR A 557 -7.35 3.49 20.93
C TYR A 557 -7.59 2.81 22.29
N LEU A 558 -6.86 1.75 22.64
CA LEU A 558 -6.97 1.09 23.96
C LEU A 558 -6.81 2.07 25.15
N PRO A 559 -5.70 2.82 25.33
CA PRO A 559 -5.58 3.81 26.40
C PRO A 559 -6.52 5.01 26.21
N LYS A 560 -6.75 5.50 24.98
CA LYS A 560 -7.65 6.63 24.70
C LYS A 560 -9.10 6.31 25.12
N GLN A 561 -9.60 5.12 24.79
CA GLN A 561 -10.95 4.65 25.11
C GLN A 561 -11.12 4.32 26.60
N TYR A 562 -10.06 3.86 27.27
CA TYR A 562 -10.04 3.78 28.73
C TYR A 562 -10.19 5.17 29.38
N LEU A 563 -9.58 6.23 28.83
CA LEU A 563 -9.82 7.61 29.30
C LEU A 563 -11.27 8.07 29.04
N LEU A 564 -11.76 7.90 27.81
CA LEU A 564 -13.09 8.37 27.39
C LEU A 564 -14.23 7.75 28.22
N LEU A 565 -14.07 6.50 28.63
CA LEU A 565 -15.01 5.79 29.51
C LEU A 565 -14.78 6.06 31.01
N GLY A 566 -13.90 6.99 31.39
CA GLY A 566 -13.59 7.28 32.80
C GLY A 566 -12.96 6.10 33.54
N GLY A 567 -12.19 5.28 32.82
CA GLY A 567 -11.58 4.05 33.31
C GLY A 567 -12.56 2.94 33.69
N GLN A 568 -13.86 3.06 33.39
CA GLN A 568 -14.87 2.11 33.88
C GLN A 568 -14.68 0.68 33.35
N VAL A 569 -14.17 0.53 32.12
CA VAL A 569 -14.07 -0.74 31.40
C VAL A 569 -12.61 -1.19 31.35
N GLU A 570 -12.24 -2.16 32.20
CA GLU A 570 -10.83 -2.55 32.41
C GLU A 570 -10.21 -3.28 31.20
N LYS A 571 -11.00 -3.96 30.35
CA LYS A 571 -10.48 -4.74 29.22
C LYS A 571 -9.55 -3.95 28.30
N TYR A 572 -9.87 -2.68 28.02
CA TYR A 572 -9.01 -1.79 27.24
C TYR A 572 -7.61 -1.63 27.84
N ARG A 573 -7.52 -1.48 29.16
CA ARG A 573 -6.24 -1.44 29.87
C ARG A 573 -5.54 -2.80 29.83
N THR A 574 -6.26 -3.89 30.12
CA THR A 574 -5.67 -5.24 30.16
C THR A 574 -5.08 -5.63 28.81
N MET A 575 -5.83 -5.40 27.73
CA MET A 575 -5.36 -5.58 26.36
C MET A 575 -4.11 -4.73 26.05
N TYR A 576 -4.10 -3.45 26.47
CA TYR A 576 -2.94 -2.59 26.27
C TYR A 576 -1.72 -3.10 27.04
N GLU A 577 -1.85 -3.40 28.34
CA GLU A 577 -0.73 -3.82 29.19
C GLU A 577 -0.11 -5.14 28.71
N VAL A 578 -0.93 -6.08 28.21
CA VAL A 578 -0.46 -7.30 27.55
C VAL A 578 0.26 -7.00 26.23
N SER A 579 -0.36 -6.21 25.35
CA SER A 579 0.23 -5.81 24.06
C SER A 579 1.57 -5.10 24.26
N ALA A 580 1.66 -4.20 25.23
CA ALA A 580 2.84 -3.41 25.54
C ALA A 580 4.05 -4.30 25.91
N GLU A 581 3.87 -5.38 26.66
CA GLU A 581 4.99 -6.31 26.94
C GLU A 581 5.42 -7.09 25.69
N VAL A 582 4.50 -7.44 24.79
CA VAL A 582 4.80 -8.16 23.54
C VAL A 582 5.49 -7.25 22.52
N MET A 583 5.03 -6.00 22.36
CA MET A 583 5.72 -4.95 21.59
C MET A 583 7.14 -4.73 22.09
N LYS A 584 7.29 -4.52 23.42
CA LYS A 584 8.59 -4.36 24.11
C LYS A 584 9.45 -5.62 24.09
N LYS A 585 8.92 -6.79 23.73
CA LYS A 585 9.70 -8.01 23.54
C LYS A 585 10.15 -8.18 22.10
N TYR A 586 9.24 -8.09 21.13
CA TYR A 586 9.46 -8.57 19.76
C TYR A 586 9.58 -7.49 18.68
N LEU A 587 8.99 -6.30 18.85
CA LEU A 587 8.98 -5.23 17.84
C LEU A 587 10.00 -4.14 18.11
N ILE A 588 10.08 -3.67 19.35
CA ILE A 588 10.96 -2.56 19.71
C ILE A 588 12.43 -3.04 19.67
N PHE A 589 13.33 -2.29 19.06
CA PHE A 589 14.76 -2.61 18.96
C PHE A 589 15.63 -1.34 19.07
N ARG A 590 16.94 -1.52 19.32
CA ARG A 590 17.91 -0.42 19.21
C ARG A 590 18.64 -0.53 17.88
N PRO A 591 18.64 0.51 17.03
CA PRO A 591 19.41 0.52 15.80
C PRO A 591 20.93 0.65 16.08
N MET A 592 21.75 0.00 15.27
CA MET A 592 23.21 0.13 15.29
C MET A 592 23.62 1.41 14.55
N LEU A 593 23.65 2.53 15.27
CA LEU A 593 23.95 3.86 14.73
C LEU A 593 25.41 4.27 14.97
N PRO A 594 26.03 5.07 14.08
CA PRO A 594 27.48 5.36 14.11
C PRO A 594 27.97 6.11 15.36
N ASN A 595 27.12 6.93 16.01
CA ASN A 595 27.48 7.59 17.27
C ASN A 595 27.08 6.77 18.52
N ASN A 596 26.51 5.57 18.32
CA ASN A 596 25.91 4.71 19.35
C ASN A 596 24.73 5.37 20.10
N ASP A 597 23.96 6.21 19.41
CA ASP A 597 22.82 6.96 19.97
C ASP A 597 21.84 6.05 20.76
N ASP A 598 21.36 6.49 21.92
CA ASP A 598 20.49 5.73 22.83
C ASP A 598 19.00 5.94 22.50
N VAL A 599 18.66 5.61 21.26
CA VAL A 599 17.30 5.68 20.69
C VAL A 599 16.70 4.28 20.51
N LEU A 600 15.38 4.22 20.33
CA LEU A 600 14.66 2.98 20.00
C LEU A 600 13.81 3.18 18.75
N PHE A 601 13.67 2.12 17.96
CA PHE A 601 12.75 2.01 16.82
C PHE A 601 11.77 0.86 17.07
N SER A 602 10.67 0.81 16.32
CA SER A 602 9.75 -0.33 16.26
C SER A 602 9.79 -0.96 14.87
N GLY A 603 10.16 -2.23 14.80
CA GLY A 603 10.17 -3.02 13.56
C GLY A 603 8.85 -3.76 13.29
N LYS A 604 8.86 -4.57 12.24
CA LYS A 604 7.82 -5.57 11.92
C LYS A 604 8.26 -6.96 12.38
N ARG A 605 7.33 -7.82 12.81
CA ARG A 605 7.59 -9.23 13.10
C ARG A 605 6.83 -10.13 12.12
N TRP A 606 7.56 -11.04 11.48
CA TRP A 606 6.96 -12.15 10.75
C TRP A 606 6.88 -13.39 11.62
N VAL A 607 5.69 -14.00 11.64
CA VAL A 607 5.37 -15.17 12.46
C VAL A 607 4.78 -16.25 11.54
N PRO A 608 5.43 -17.40 11.36
CA PRO A 608 4.87 -18.50 10.58
C PRO A 608 3.68 -19.15 11.30
N ALA A 609 2.86 -19.89 10.55
CA ALA A 609 2.05 -20.95 11.14
C ALA A 609 2.96 -21.88 11.96
N GLN A 610 2.48 -22.33 13.13
CA GLN A 610 3.23 -23.15 14.07
C GLN A 610 2.50 -24.48 14.24
N GLU A 611 3.21 -25.58 14.00
CA GLU A 611 2.65 -26.91 14.23
C GLU A 611 2.65 -27.29 15.73
N PRO A 612 1.71 -28.12 16.22
CA PRO A 612 1.65 -28.50 17.63
C PRO A 612 2.94 -29.16 18.14
N GLY A 613 3.70 -28.45 18.97
CA GLY A 613 4.99 -28.90 19.53
C GLY A 613 6.22 -28.40 18.78
N GLU A 614 6.06 -27.58 17.73
CA GLU A 614 7.16 -26.88 17.10
C GLU A 614 7.79 -25.82 18.04
N LYS A 615 9.04 -25.44 17.77
CA LYS A 615 9.67 -24.30 18.46
C LYS A 615 9.09 -22.99 17.92
N PHE A 616 8.64 -22.13 18.82
CA PHE A 616 8.25 -20.75 18.49
C PHE A 616 9.41 -20.00 17.80
N THR A 617 9.29 -19.81 16.48
CA THR A 617 10.24 -19.05 15.64
C THR A 617 9.57 -17.78 15.13
N THR A 618 10.27 -16.65 15.18
CA THR A 618 9.78 -15.36 14.65
C THR A 618 10.93 -14.50 14.17
N GLU A 619 10.70 -13.74 13.12
CA GLU A 619 11.71 -12.97 12.39
C GLU A 619 11.45 -11.47 12.58
N LEU A 620 12.48 -10.68 12.94
CA LEU A 620 12.39 -9.22 13.02
C LEU A 620 12.86 -8.62 11.71
N GLU A 621 11.98 -7.86 11.06
CA GLU A 621 12.34 -6.97 9.97
C GLU A 621 12.56 -5.57 10.57
N PRO A 622 13.81 -5.06 10.60
CA PRO A 622 14.17 -3.79 11.23
C PRO A 622 13.81 -2.57 10.36
N GLU A 623 12.62 -2.60 9.76
CA GLU A 623 12.02 -1.47 9.07
C GLU A 623 11.47 -0.47 10.11
N TYR A 624 11.83 0.81 9.99
CA TYR A 624 11.21 1.90 10.72
C TYR A 624 10.42 2.76 9.74
N ALA A 625 9.09 2.78 9.91
CA ALA A 625 8.17 3.58 9.09
C ALA A 625 7.69 4.81 9.86
N HIS A 626 7.40 5.92 9.17
CA HIS A 626 6.97 7.17 9.79
C HIS A 626 5.73 6.99 10.66
N LEU A 627 4.74 6.23 10.16
CA LEU A 627 3.56 5.79 10.91
C LEU A 627 3.86 5.23 12.32
N THR A 628 4.99 4.54 12.53
CA THR A 628 5.35 3.99 13.86
C THR A 628 5.65 5.06 14.91
N CYS A 629 5.87 6.32 14.50
CA CYS A 629 6.28 7.39 15.41
C CYS A 629 5.24 7.76 16.46
N PHE A 630 3.94 7.53 16.24
CA PHE A 630 2.88 7.74 17.24
C PHE A 630 3.15 6.95 18.55
N ALA A 631 3.91 5.85 18.46
CA ALA A 631 4.16 4.95 19.58
C ALA A 631 4.85 5.64 20.76
N GLY A 632 5.65 6.68 20.52
CA GLY A 632 6.22 7.52 21.58
C GLY A 632 5.12 8.15 22.46
N GLY A 633 4.15 8.82 21.84
CA GLY A 633 2.98 9.39 22.49
C GLY A 633 2.12 8.32 23.18
N MET A 634 1.81 7.23 22.48
CA MET A 634 1.03 6.11 23.03
C MET A 634 1.67 5.52 24.30
N PHE A 635 2.95 5.15 24.27
CA PHE A 635 3.65 4.60 25.45
C PHE A 635 3.75 5.65 26.56
N GLY A 636 4.07 6.90 26.24
CA GLY A 636 4.26 7.95 27.25
C GLY A 636 2.97 8.35 27.97
N MET A 637 1.88 8.46 27.23
CA MET A 637 0.54 8.69 27.79
C MET A 637 0.12 7.51 28.67
N SER A 638 0.23 6.28 28.16
CA SER A 638 -0.16 5.07 28.89
C SER A 638 0.67 4.84 30.16
N ALA A 639 1.97 5.19 30.11
CA ALA A 639 2.86 5.16 31.27
C ALA A 639 2.38 6.03 32.44
N ARG A 640 1.67 7.14 32.17
CA ARG A 640 1.02 7.98 33.20
C ARG A 640 -0.31 7.41 33.66
N ILE A 641 -1.15 6.93 32.75
CA ILE A 641 -2.53 6.49 33.04
C ILE A 641 -2.53 5.21 33.88
N PHE A 642 -1.63 4.28 33.58
CA PHE A 642 -1.58 2.94 34.17
C PHE A 642 -0.47 2.76 35.23
N ASP A 643 0.20 3.86 35.62
CA ASP A 643 1.34 3.89 36.56
C ASP A 643 2.49 2.93 36.18
N ARG A 644 2.99 3.09 34.94
CA ARG A 644 4.05 2.25 34.35
C ARG A 644 5.30 3.09 34.05
N PRO A 645 6.00 3.65 35.07
CA PRO A 645 7.03 4.67 34.86
C PRO A 645 8.23 4.24 34.01
N LYS A 646 8.52 2.93 33.89
CA LYS A 646 9.56 2.42 32.98
C LYS A 646 9.21 2.59 31.49
N ASP A 647 7.94 2.53 31.15
CA ASP A 647 7.49 2.69 29.77
C ASP A 647 7.63 4.15 29.29
N LEU A 648 7.76 5.12 30.21
CA LEU A 648 8.05 6.52 29.88
C LEU A 648 9.50 6.73 29.39
N GLU A 649 10.47 5.91 29.82
CA GLU A 649 11.83 5.92 29.24
C GLU A 649 11.79 5.40 27.79
N ILE A 650 11.04 4.32 27.56
CA ILE A 650 10.86 3.73 26.23
C ILE A 650 10.15 4.72 25.30
N ALA A 651 9.11 5.39 25.79
CA ALA A 651 8.40 6.46 25.09
C ALA A 651 9.33 7.60 24.65
N ALA A 652 10.20 8.07 25.55
CA ALA A 652 11.19 9.10 25.26
C ALA A 652 12.19 8.63 24.19
N LYS A 653 12.67 7.38 24.27
CA LYS A 653 13.64 6.81 23.30
C LYS A 653 13.05 6.50 21.93
N LEU A 654 11.77 6.13 21.85
CA LEU A 654 11.02 6.02 20.59
C LEU A 654 10.84 7.41 19.96
N THR A 655 10.46 8.41 20.75
CA THR A 655 10.32 9.80 20.28
C THR A 655 11.66 10.37 19.81
N GLU A 656 12.75 10.12 20.54
CA GLU A 656 14.10 10.51 20.11
C GLU A 656 14.53 9.77 18.84
N GLY A 657 14.06 8.53 18.62
CA GLY A 657 14.19 7.82 17.36
C GLY A 657 13.55 8.57 16.19
N CYS A 658 12.34 9.12 16.37
CA CYS A 658 11.71 9.99 15.37
C CYS A 658 12.51 11.28 15.14
N VAL A 659 13.03 11.90 16.21
CA VAL A 659 13.88 13.10 16.09
C VAL A 659 15.18 12.79 15.34
N TYR A 660 15.81 11.64 15.59
CA TYR A 660 16.95 11.15 14.83
C TYR A 660 16.60 10.93 13.35
N ALA A 661 15.49 10.26 13.06
CA ALA A 661 15.05 9.95 11.71
C ALA A 661 14.69 11.20 10.87
N TYR A 662 14.24 12.28 11.50
CA TYR A 662 14.17 13.60 10.86
C TYR A 662 15.57 14.21 10.65
N ASN A 663 16.44 14.19 11.66
CA ASN A 663 17.77 14.80 11.59
C ASN A 663 18.74 14.15 10.58
N MET A 664 18.52 12.90 10.17
CA MET A 664 19.47 12.14 9.35
C MET A 664 19.40 12.41 7.83
N THR A 665 18.43 13.19 7.35
CA THR A 665 18.19 13.43 5.92
C THR A 665 18.58 14.83 5.47
N ALA A 666 18.73 15.03 4.15
CA ALA A 666 19.15 16.31 3.57
C ALA A 666 18.13 17.45 3.74
N THR A 667 16.84 17.11 3.88
CA THR A 667 15.74 18.07 4.16
C THR A 667 15.51 18.31 5.64
N GLY A 668 16.04 17.46 6.53
CA GLY A 668 15.66 17.43 7.93
C GLY A 668 14.27 16.82 8.19
N ILE A 669 13.77 15.98 7.27
CA ILE A 669 12.45 15.32 7.31
C ILE A 669 12.62 13.80 7.20
N MET A 670 11.88 13.03 8.01
CA MET A 670 11.91 11.56 7.97
C MET A 670 11.20 11.01 6.72
N PRO A 671 11.76 9.99 6.04
CA PRO A 671 11.09 9.31 4.93
C PRO A 671 9.93 8.42 5.43
N GLU A 672 8.92 8.17 4.60
CA GLU A 672 7.79 7.27 4.93
C GLU A 672 8.24 5.89 5.47
N GLY A 673 9.37 5.33 4.99
CA GLY A 673 9.96 4.16 5.64
C GLY A 673 11.36 3.74 5.17
N PHE A 674 12.17 3.23 6.10
CA PHE A 674 13.56 2.81 5.87
C PHE A 674 13.93 1.56 6.69
N GLU A 675 15.08 0.95 6.39
CA GLU A 675 15.63 -0.21 7.11
C GLU A 675 16.99 0.15 7.72
N GLY A 676 17.27 -0.37 8.92
CA GLY A 676 18.58 -0.26 9.56
C GLY A 676 19.03 -1.59 10.16
N VAL A 677 20.25 -1.63 10.70
CA VAL A 677 20.75 -2.82 11.41
C VAL A 677 20.25 -2.80 12.86
N ALA A 678 19.61 -3.88 13.32
CA ALA A 678 19.22 -4.03 14.73
C ALA A 678 20.39 -4.58 15.58
N CYS A 679 20.66 -3.96 16.73
CA CYS A 679 21.58 -4.51 17.73
C CYS A 679 20.92 -5.69 18.49
N GLU A 680 21.72 -6.70 18.83
CA GLU A 680 21.27 -7.88 19.61
C GLU A 680 20.70 -7.51 20.99
N SER A 681 21.23 -6.43 21.59
CA SER A 681 20.77 -5.86 22.85
C SER A 681 20.28 -4.43 22.68
N ARG A 682 19.32 -4.03 23.52
CA ARG A 682 18.82 -2.65 23.57
C ARG A 682 19.69 -1.74 24.44
N THR A 683 20.44 -2.30 25.39
CA THR A 683 21.26 -1.52 26.33
C THR A 683 22.72 -1.41 25.88
N ASP A 684 23.25 -2.49 25.29
CA ASP A 684 24.59 -2.53 24.73
C ASP A 684 24.50 -2.65 23.21
N CYS A 685 25.12 -1.72 22.50
CA CYS A 685 25.01 -1.55 21.07
C CYS A 685 26.18 -0.68 20.62
N THR A 686 27.08 -1.26 19.81
CA THR A 686 28.29 -0.60 19.33
C THR A 686 28.34 -0.65 17.81
N TRP A 687 28.78 0.44 17.18
CA TRP A 687 28.92 0.55 15.74
C TRP A 687 29.91 -0.49 15.18
N ASN A 688 29.40 -1.44 14.41
CA ASN A 688 30.19 -2.43 13.68
C ASN A 688 30.14 -2.14 12.17
N GLN A 689 31.15 -1.42 11.68
CA GLN A 689 31.24 -1.04 10.27
C GLN A 689 31.33 -2.25 9.34
N THR A 690 32.04 -3.32 9.72
CA THR A 690 32.18 -4.54 8.91
C THR A 690 30.83 -5.26 8.74
N LEU A 691 30.04 -5.35 9.82
CA LEU A 691 28.68 -5.90 9.75
C LEU A 691 27.77 -5.04 8.85
N TYR A 692 27.82 -3.71 9.00
CA TYR A 692 27.05 -2.79 8.17
C TYR A 692 27.42 -2.89 6.68
N HIS A 693 28.72 -2.92 6.35
CA HIS A 693 29.20 -3.12 4.98
C HIS A 693 28.75 -4.49 4.42
N GLY A 694 28.85 -5.57 5.21
CA GLY A 694 28.40 -6.90 4.82
C GLY A 694 26.89 -7.02 4.56
N ILE A 695 26.07 -6.22 5.24
CA ILE A 695 24.61 -6.13 4.99
C ILE A 695 24.32 -5.25 3.77
N LEU A 696 25.13 -4.23 3.48
CA LEU A 696 25.02 -3.45 2.25
C LEU A 696 25.45 -4.24 1.01
N ASP A 697 26.36 -5.21 1.16
CA ASP A 697 26.87 -6.07 0.09
C ASP A 697 27.05 -7.55 0.53
N PRO A 698 25.93 -8.30 0.65
CA PRO A 698 25.95 -9.71 1.05
C PRO A 698 26.44 -10.64 -0.08
N ASN A 699 26.71 -10.12 -1.28
CA ASN A 699 27.06 -10.91 -2.46
C ASN A 699 28.50 -10.69 -2.94
N HIS A 700 29.34 -9.98 -2.19
CA HIS A 700 30.70 -9.63 -2.62
C HIS A 700 31.56 -10.86 -2.98
N GLU A 701 31.56 -11.92 -2.17
CA GLU A 701 32.29 -13.17 -2.47
C GLU A 701 31.81 -13.81 -3.78
N ASN A 702 30.49 -13.96 -3.92
CA ASN A 702 29.87 -14.54 -5.12
C ASN A 702 30.18 -13.72 -6.38
N ARG A 703 30.18 -12.39 -6.28
CA ARG A 703 30.48 -11.46 -7.38
C ARG A 703 31.92 -11.61 -7.86
N MET A 704 32.88 -11.64 -6.94
CA MET A 704 34.30 -11.81 -7.28
C MET A 704 34.55 -13.18 -7.92
N LYS A 705 33.99 -14.25 -7.33
CA LYS A 705 34.07 -15.62 -7.88
C LYS A 705 33.46 -15.75 -9.27
N GLN A 706 32.31 -15.14 -9.52
CA GLN A 706 31.68 -15.11 -10.85
C GLN A 706 32.53 -14.35 -11.89
N TYR A 707 33.26 -13.31 -11.48
CA TYR A 707 34.20 -12.62 -12.36
C TYR A 707 35.45 -13.47 -12.64
N GLU A 708 36.02 -14.15 -11.65
CA GLU A 708 37.13 -15.10 -11.84
C GLU A 708 36.74 -16.23 -12.82
N GLU A 709 35.61 -16.89 -12.59
CA GLU A 709 35.04 -17.91 -13.51
C GLU A 709 34.79 -17.33 -14.92
N SER A 710 34.34 -16.08 -15.02
CA SER A 710 34.13 -15.40 -16.30
C SER A 710 35.44 -15.08 -17.03
N MET A 711 36.50 -14.74 -16.29
CA MET A 711 37.83 -14.44 -16.83
C MET A 711 38.55 -15.71 -17.30
N GLU A 712 38.44 -16.83 -16.59
CA GLU A 712 38.92 -18.13 -17.08
C GLU A 712 38.23 -18.51 -18.40
N ASN A 713 36.90 -18.32 -18.48
CA ASN A 713 36.12 -18.56 -19.69
C ASN A 713 36.50 -17.60 -20.84
N TYR A 714 36.82 -16.34 -20.54
CA TYR A 714 37.33 -15.37 -21.51
C TYR A 714 38.71 -15.77 -22.04
N GLU A 715 39.65 -16.11 -21.16
CA GLU A 715 40.98 -16.59 -21.54
C GLU A 715 40.92 -17.86 -22.40
N ALA A 716 40.05 -18.82 -22.05
CA ALA A 716 39.85 -20.04 -22.83
C ALA A 716 39.36 -19.71 -24.26
N LYS A 717 38.36 -18.83 -24.40
CA LYS A 717 37.87 -18.35 -25.69
C LYS A 717 38.96 -17.60 -26.47
N LEU A 718 39.74 -16.74 -25.81
CA LEU A 718 40.83 -15.97 -26.39
C LEU A 718 41.95 -16.88 -26.93
N LYS A 719 42.31 -17.94 -26.18
CA LYS A 719 43.30 -18.95 -26.60
C LYS A 719 42.81 -19.74 -27.81
N VAL A 720 41.56 -20.23 -27.80
CA VAL A 720 40.95 -20.94 -28.93
C VAL A 720 40.89 -20.04 -30.18
N ALA A 721 40.32 -18.84 -30.06
CA ALA A 721 40.23 -17.90 -31.16
C ALA A 721 41.60 -17.48 -31.72
N SER A 722 42.61 -17.31 -30.86
CA SER A 722 43.99 -17.02 -31.31
C SER A 722 44.61 -18.17 -32.09
N SER A 723 44.35 -19.41 -31.69
CA SER A 723 44.80 -20.58 -32.46
C SER A 723 44.10 -20.69 -33.82
N GLN A 724 42.77 -20.51 -33.86
CA GLN A 724 41.97 -20.54 -35.09
C GLN A 724 42.33 -19.38 -36.04
N TYR A 725 42.53 -18.18 -35.51
CA TYR A 725 42.94 -17.01 -36.29
C TYR A 725 44.36 -17.18 -36.84
N ALA A 726 45.29 -17.76 -36.06
CA ALA A 726 46.63 -18.06 -36.53
C ALA A 726 46.64 -19.13 -37.64
N GLU A 727 45.78 -20.15 -37.53
CA GLU A 727 45.59 -21.18 -38.56
C GLU A 727 44.99 -20.61 -39.84
N GLN A 728 43.91 -19.84 -39.75
CA GLN A 728 43.31 -19.10 -40.88
C GLN A 728 44.30 -18.12 -41.52
N MET A 729 45.12 -17.43 -40.73
CA MET A 729 46.17 -16.54 -41.24
C MET A 729 47.31 -17.31 -41.91
N ARG A 730 47.62 -18.54 -41.49
CA ARG A 730 48.57 -19.42 -42.19
C ARG A 730 47.99 -19.92 -43.52
N GLU A 731 46.74 -20.34 -43.56
CA GLU A 731 46.06 -20.68 -44.81
C GLU A 731 46.00 -19.47 -45.78
N TYR A 732 45.77 -18.27 -45.23
CA TYR A 732 45.87 -16.99 -45.96
C TYR A 732 47.31 -16.64 -46.41
N MET A 733 48.35 -17.26 -45.87
CA MET A 733 49.74 -17.07 -46.32
C MET A 733 50.25 -18.20 -47.22
N GLU A 734 49.71 -19.42 -47.09
CA GLU A 734 50.20 -20.63 -47.78
C GLU A 734 49.41 -20.95 -49.06
N ALA A 735 48.13 -20.58 -49.17
CA ALA A 735 47.38 -20.81 -50.40
C ALA A 735 47.85 -19.90 -51.55
N THR A 736 48.27 -20.53 -52.66
CA THR A 736 48.79 -19.90 -53.88
C THR A 736 47.71 -19.19 -54.70
N PRO A 737 48.04 -18.15 -55.49
CA PRO A 737 47.07 -17.49 -56.37
C PRO A 737 46.47 -18.46 -57.41
N VAL A 738 45.15 -18.63 -57.39
CA VAL A 738 44.44 -19.31 -58.47
C VAL A 738 44.27 -18.30 -59.63
N PRO A 739 44.69 -18.62 -60.87
CA PRO A 739 44.49 -17.72 -62.00
C PRO A 739 42.99 -17.56 -62.29
N ALA A 740 42.57 -16.34 -62.62
CA ALA A 740 41.17 -16.05 -62.91
C ALA A 740 40.67 -16.91 -64.10
N PRO A 741 39.50 -17.57 -64.00
CA PRO A 741 38.93 -18.31 -65.12
C PRO A 741 38.59 -17.34 -66.25
N ALA A 742 38.96 -17.72 -67.48
CA ALA A 742 38.77 -16.87 -68.65
C ALA A 742 37.27 -16.65 -68.96
N VAL A 743 36.94 -15.44 -69.42
CA VAL A 743 35.58 -15.08 -69.84
C VAL A 743 35.16 -15.92 -71.04
N ILE A 744 34.07 -16.66 -70.88
CA ILE A 744 33.27 -17.23 -71.97
C ILE A 744 31.85 -16.71 -71.77
N GLY A 745 31.27 -16.10 -72.82
CA GLY A 745 29.97 -15.43 -72.75
C GLY A 745 28.78 -16.33 -73.08
N ASP A 746 27.60 -15.70 -73.06
CA ASP A 746 26.38 -16.07 -73.79
C ASP A 746 25.70 -17.42 -73.45
N LEU A 747 24.70 -17.41 -72.55
CA LEU A 747 23.29 -17.20 -72.97
C LEU A 747 22.22 -17.33 -71.86
N ALA A 748 21.14 -16.54 -72.05
CA ALA A 748 19.74 -16.75 -71.63
C ALA A 748 19.32 -16.65 -70.14
N SER A 749 18.13 -16.05 -69.94
CA SER A 749 17.33 -15.99 -68.71
C SER A 749 16.15 -16.99 -68.82
N PRO A 750 15.50 -17.43 -67.71
CA PRO A 750 14.48 -16.60 -67.06
C PRO A 750 14.48 -16.68 -65.50
N ALA A 751 13.56 -15.94 -64.87
CA ALA A 751 13.40 -15.83 -63.41
C ALA A 751 12.59 -16.98 -62.77
N GLU A 752 12.71 -17.16 -61.45
CA GLU A 752 11.58 -16.88 -60.53
C GLU A 752 11.94 -16.81 -59.01
N VAL A 753 10.96 -16.28 -58.27
CA VAL A 753 10.80 -15.90 -56.84
C VAL A 753 11.43 -16.79 -55.74
N THR A 754 12.03 -16.19 -54.68
CA THR A 754 11.56 -16.17 -53.25
C THR A 754 12.66 -15.90 -52.19
N SER A 755 12.51 -14.84 -51.38
CA SER A 755 12.56 -14.87 -49.89
C SER A 755 12.26 -13.48 -49.29
N PHE A 756 11.90 -13.41 -48.00
CA PHE A 756 11.55 -12.18 -47.26
C PHE A 756 12.72 -11.68 -46.37
N PRO A 757 12.67 -10.44 -45.82
CA PRO A 757 13.87 -9.74 -45.35
C PRO A 757 14.26 -10.00 -43.89
N ASP A 758 15.50 -9.64 -43.57
CA ASP A 758 16.03 -9.52 -42.20
C ASP A 758 15.31 -8.46 -41.35
N SER A 759 15.55 -8.51 -40.05
CA SER A 759 14.93 -7.65 -39.04
C SER A 759 15.88 -7.32 -37.89
N ILE A 760 15.45 -6.41 -37.01
CA ILE A 760 15.99 -6.16 -35.65
C ILE A 760 17.27 -5.28 -35.58
N LEU A 761 16.98 -3.99 -35.36
CA LEU A 761 17.46 -3.12 -34.27
C LEU A 761 18.96 -2.82 -34.07
N ASP A 762 19.20 -1.51 -34.11
CA ASP A 762 20.03 -0.70 -33.20
C ASP A 762 20.93 -1.39 -32.15
N LYS A 763 22.19 -0.92 -32.12
CA LYS A 763 22.99 -0.87 -30.90
C LYS A 763 22.98 0.55 -30.34
N ARG A 764 22.75 0.67 -29.03
CA ARG A 764 23.32 1.73 -28.20
C ARG A 764 24.11 1.10 -27.08
N GLU A 765 25.38 1.45 -26.99
CA GLU A 765 26.00 1.89 -25.74
C GLU A 765 27.24 2.72 -26.09
N LEU A 766 27.80 3.41 -25.09
CA LEU A 766 28.60 4.63 -25.27
C LEU A 766 29.85 4.61 -24.39
N ALA A 767 30.66 5.67 -24.54
CA ALA A 767 31.83 6.02 -23.73
C ALA A 767 33.07 5.12 -23.87
N ASP A 768 34.30 5.61 -23.62
CA ASP A 768 34.96 6.91 -23.91
C ASP A 768 36.40 6.81 -23.38
N LEU A 769 37.29 7.74 -23.77
CA LEU A 769 38.02 8.67 -22.87
C LEU A 769 39.36 9.17 -23.45
N ALA A 770 39.87 10.21 -22.79
CA ALA A 770 41.15 10.91 -22.94
C ALA A 770 41.21 12.03 -24.03
N ASP A 771 41.67 13.26 -23.74
CA ASP A 771 41.96 13.91 -22.43
C ASP A 771 42.16 15.44 -22.58
N ASN A 772 41.97 16.20 -21.48
CA ASN A 772 42.57 17.53 -21.14
C ASN A 772 42.49 18.75 -22.13
N ARG A 773 42.58 20.03 -21.71
CA ARG A 773 42.19 20.80 -20.49
C ARG A 773 42.35 22.32 -20.73
N ASP A 774 41.81 23.14 -19.82
CA ASP A 774 42.15 24.57 -19.54
C ASP A 774 41.79 25.65 -20.60
N LYS A 775 41.45 26.92 -20.25
CA LYS A 775 40.83 27.50 -19.03
C LYS A 775 40.38 28.98 -19.24
N GLN A 776 39.48 29.44 -18.36
CA GLN A 776 39.30 30.82 -17.82
C GLN A 776 38.54 31.95 -18.57
N SER A 777 38.00 32.83 -17.70
CA SER A 777 37.59 34.25 -17.86
C SER A 777 36.37 34.65 -18.71
N LEU A 778 35.27 34.95 -17.98
CA LEU A 778 34.51 36.20 -18.13
C LEU A 778 35.45 37.42 -17.84
N ASP A 779 35.15 38.68 -18.17
CA ASP A 779 33.87 39.38 -17.99
C ASP A 779 33.87 40.80 -18.65
N ALA A 780 32.75 41.52 -18.47
CA ALA A 780 32.61 42.98 -18.41
C ALA A 780 32.46 43.87 -19.69
N SER A 781 31.28 44.52 -19.74
CA SER A 781 31.09 45.98 -19.87
C SER A 781 31.16 46.72 -21.24
N SER A 782 29.98 47.23 -21.62
CA SER A 782 29.69 48.61 -22.07
C SER A 782 30.19 49.17 -23.42
N LYS A 783 29.18 49.55 -24.24
CA LYS A 783 29.02 50.83 -24.96
C LYS A 783 29.88 51.21 -26.19
N ASP A 784 29.11 51.58 -27.22
CA ASP A 784 29.29 52.73 -28.13
C ASP A 784 30.38 52.74 -29.23
N HIS A 785 29.87 53.00 -30.46
CA HIS A 785 30.43 53.84 -31.53
C HIS A 785 31.56 53.36 -32.49
N VAL A 786 31.16 53.27 -33.78
CA VAL A 786 31.80 53.90 -34.98
C VAL A 786 33.03 53.27 -35.68
N HIS A 787 32.87 53.09 -37.01
CA HIS A 787 33.80 52.99 -38.17
C HIS A 787 35.33 52.81 -38.03
N GLY A 788 35.88 51.96 -38.94
CA GLY A 788 37.29 51.87 -39.41
C GLY A 788 37.67 50.39 -39.63
N LEU A 789 38.01 49.84 -40.81
CA LEU A 789 38.98 50.16 -41.88
C LEU A 789 40.45 50.03 -41.48
N GLU A 790 41.20 49.27 -42.32
CA GLU A 790 42.66 49.35 -42.58
C GLU A 790 43.62 48.96 -41.41
N ASP A 791 44.78 48.31 -41.61
CA ASP A 791 45.36 47.64 -42.80
C ASP A 791 46.49 46.62 -42.41
N ASP A 792 47.05 45.95 -43.44
CA ASP A 792 48.48 45.64 -43.67
C ASP A 792 49.24 44.39 -43.13
N THR A 793 50.06 43.84 -44.04
CA THR A 793 51.34 43.07 -43.89
C THR A 793 51.39 41.61 -43.39
N GLU A 794 51.09 40.67 -44.30
CA GLU A 794 52.05 39.75 -45.00
C GLU A 794 53.55 39.61 -44.56
N PRO A 795 54.32 38.60 -45.07
CA PRO A 795 54.05 37.20 -45.48
C PRO A 795 55.26 36.27 -45.05
N PRO A 796 55.81 35.29 -45.83
CA PRO A 796 55.28 34.24 -46.74
C PRO A 796 55.59 32.79 -46.23
N THR A 797 55.10 31.68 -46.82
CA THR A 797 55.79 30.96 -47.94
C THR A 797 55.03 29.67 -48.39
N LYS A 798 55.13 29.40 -49.72
CA LYS A 798 54.76 28.23 -50.56
C LYS A 798 54.50 26.86 -49.89
N VAL A 799 53.55 25.99 -50.29
CA VAL A 799 52.94 25.59 -51.61
C VAL A 799 53.67 24.43 -52.34
N GLN A 800 52.89 23.42 -52.76
CA GLN A 800 53.20 22.27 -53.65
C GLN A 800 54.11 21.15 -53.06
N ALA A 801 54.07 19.89 -53.55
CA ALA A 801 53.51 19.38 -54.82
C ALA A 801 52.76 18.02 -54.70
N SER A 802 52.12 17.62 -55.81
CA SER A 802 51.37 16.37 -56.02
C SER A 802 52.23 15.23 -56.58
N SER A 803 51.69 14.00 -56.58
CA SER A 803 51.95 12.99 -57.61
C SER A 803 50.76 12.03 -57.75
N GLU A 804 50.34 11.80 -58.98
CA GLU A 804 49.45 10.70 -59.39
C GLU A 804 50.34 9.56 -59.93
N GLU A 805 49.93 8.30 -59.75
CA GLU A 805 50.42 7.08 -60.43
C GLU A 805 49.28 6.02 -60.34
N PRO A 806 49.21 5.00 -61.21
CA PRO A 806 47.98 4.81 -62.00
C PRO A 806 47.12 3.57 -61.66
N GLU A 807 46.04 3.41 -62.44
CA GLU A 807 45.12 2.26 -62.41
C GLU A 807 45.85 0.91 -62.47
N SER A 808 45.37 -0.05 -61.67
CA SER A 808 45.81 -1.46 -61.72
C SER A 808 44.61 -2.39 -61.93
N SER A 809 44.88 -3.55 -62.52
CA SER A 809 43.86 -4.56 -62.87
C SER A 809 43.20 -5.17 -61.62
N PRO A 810 41.96 -5.71 -61.72
CA PRO A 810 41.25 -6.25 -60.56
C PRO A 810 42.00 -7.41 -59.90
N GLU A 811 42.50 -7.19 -58.68
CA GLU A 811 43.08 -8.24 -57.85
C GLU A 811 42.03 -9.27 -57.42
N PRO A 812 42.42 -10.55 -57.23
CA PRO A 812 41.53 -11.56 -56.66
C PRO A 812 41.12 -11.15 -55.25
N THR A 813 39.81 -11.07 -55.00
CA THR A 813 39.22 -10.47 -53.78
C THR A 813 39.41 -11.35 -52.54
N ARG A 814 40.64 -11.43 -52.04
CA ARG A 814 41.03 -12.28 -50.91
C ARG A 814 40.66 -11.61 -49.59
N VAL A 815 39.48 -11.92 -49.06
CA VAL A 815 39.06 -11.44 -47.74
C VAL A 815 40.05 -11.93 -46.69
N LYS A 816 40.78 -11.00 -46.06
CA LYS A 816 41.69 -11.30 -44.95
C LYS A 816 40.86 -11.76 -43.73
N PRO A 817 41.26 -12.86 -43.04
CA PRO A 817 40.66 -13.23 -41.77
C PRO A 817 40.64 -12.05 -40.79
N THR A 818 39.52 -11.87 -40.11
CA THR A 818 39.37 -10.94 -38.99
C THR A 818 39.38 -11.72 -37.68
N PHE A 819 40.01 -11.16 -36.64
CA PHE A 819 39.95 -11.78 -35.32
C PHE A 819 38.52 -11.69 -34.79
N PRO A 820 37.92 -12.78 -34.25
CA PRO A 820 36.54 -12.75 -33.79
C PRO A 820 36.39 -11.78 -32.61
N ALA A 821 35.28 -11.05 -32.56
CA ALA A 821 35.03 -10.10 -31.47
C ALA A 821 34.72 -10.83 -30.16
N ILE A 822 35.72 -10.95 -29.27
CA ILE A 822 35.57 -11.51 -27.93
C ILE A 822 35.48 -10.36 -26.93
N TYR A 823 34.36 -10.27 -26.24
CA TYR A 823 34.16 -9.28 -25.18
C TYR A 823 34.84 -9.76 -23.89
N SER A 824 35.67 -8.91 -23.29
CA SER A 824 36.21 -9.13 -21.95
C SER A 824 35.12 -8.86 -20.91
N PRO A 825 34.94 -9.71 -19.89
CA PRO A 825 34.14 -9.36 -18.72
C PRO A 825 34.61 -8.01 -18.13
N PRO A 826 33.70 -7.11 -17.76
CA PRO A 826 34.08 -5.90 -17.02
C PRO A 826 34.50 -6.27 -15.59
N VAL A 827 35.47 -5.54 -15.04
CA VAL A 827 35.89 -5.70 -13.64
C VAL A 827 34.72 -5.26 -12.74
N PRO A 828 34.22 -6.11 -11.84
CA PRO A 828 33.22 -5.69 -10.86
C PRO A 828 33.85 -4.74 -9.83
N LEU A 829 33.05 -3.82 -9.28
CA LEU A 829 33.43 -3.07 -8.09
C LEU A 829 33.78 -4.05 -6.95
N ASN A 830 34.86 -3.77 -6.23
CA ASN A 830 35.20 -4.52 -5.02
C ASN A 830 34.21 -4.20 -3.88
N HIS A 831 34.33 -4.89 -2.74
CA HIS A 831 33.39 -4.74 -1.63
C HIS A 831 33.32 -3.30 -1.07
N GLU A 832 34.46 -2.64 -0.86
CA GLU A 832 34.51 -1.27 -0.32
C GLU A 832 34.04 -0.25 -1.36
N GLU A 833 34.46 -0.40 -2.62
CA GLU A 833 34.00 0.42 -3.74
C GLU A 833 32.47 0.34 -3.92
N TYR A 834 31.92 -0.88 -3.95
CA TYR A 834 30.48 -1.10 -4.12
C TYR A 834 29.68 -0.56 -2.95
N VAL A 835 30.11 -0.80 -1.70
CA VAL A 835 29.43 -0.24 -0.52
C VAL A 835 29.45 1.29 -0.56
N LYS A 836 30.57 1.89 -0.96
CA LYS A 836 30.68 3.35 -1.13
C LYS A 836 29.74 3.86 -2.24
N THR A 837 29.84 3.30 -3.45
CA THR A 837 28.99 3.67 -4.59
C THR A 837 27.51 3.52 -4.24
N ARG A 838 27.12 2.43 -3.58
CA ARG A 838 25.73 2.21 -3.15
C ARG A 838 25.26 3.27 -2.14
N ILE A 839 26.08 3.65 -1.16
CA ILE A 839 25.76 4.73 -0.22
C ILE A 839 25.59 6.08 -0.95
N GLU A 840 26.47 6.38 -1.91
CA GLU A 840 26.44 7.63 -2.69
C GLU A 840 25.24 7.71 -3.65
N GLU A 841 24.93 6.62 -4.37
CA GLU A 841 23.84 6.53 -5.35
C GLU A 841 22.45 6.45 -4.68
N GLU A 842 22.28 5.57 -3.67
CA GLU A 842 21.01 5.47 -2.93
C GLU A 842 20.81 6.64 -1.94
N ARG A 843 21.84 7.48 -1.70
CA ARG A 843 21.86 8.55 -0.68
C ARG A 843 21.50 8.04 0.72
N LEU A 844 22.15 6.96 1.15
CA LEU A 844 21.87 6.32 2.45
C LEU A 844 22.54 7.09 3.61
N PRO A 845 21.80 7.52 4.64
CA PRO A 845 22.41 7.97 5.89
C PRO A 845 23.19 6.83 6.58
N LEU A 846 24.29 7.16 7.25
CA LEU A 846 25.20 6.14 7.80
C LEU A 846 24.51 5.32 8.92
N GLY A 847 24.36 4.01 8.68
CA GLY A 847 23.63 3.08 9.55
C GLY A 847 22.27 2.62 8.99
N ILE A 848 21.82 3.24 7.89
CA ILE A 848 20.60 2.88 7.16
C ILE A 848 20.97 1.98 5.98
N THR A 849 20.38 0.80 5.91
CA THR A 849 20.73 -0.23 4.91
C THR A 849 19.91 -0.12 3.63
N ARG A 850 18.78 0.58 3.68
CA ARG A 850 17.85 0.86 2.58
C ARG A 850 16.87 1.96 2.99
N ILE A 851 16.38 2.74 2.03
CA ILE A 851 15.14 3.53 2.22
C ILE A 851 14.09 2.93 1.28
N LYS A 852 12.95 2.49 1.85
CA LYS A 852 11.89 1.78 1.12
C LYS A 852 10.94 2.73 0.41
N ALA A 853 10.56 3.80 1.10
CA ALA A 853 9.69 4.87 0.62
C ALA A 853 10.37 6.19 1.01
N LYS A 854 10.79 6.99 0.03
CA LYS A 854 11.64 8.18 0.18
C LYS A 854 10.84 9.47 0.29
N GLU A 855 9.59 9.42 -0.14
CA GLU A 855 8.61 10.48 -0.06
C GLU A 855 8.28 10.87 1.39
N TYR A 856 7.57 11.98 1.54
CA TYR A 856 6.95 12.40 2.80
C TYR A 856 5.64 13.13 2.49
N ILE A 857 4.54 12.69 3.10
CA ILE A 857 3.18 13.12 2.75
C ILE A 857 2.53 14.06 3.78
N LEU A 858 3.35 14.91 4.43
CA LEU A 858 2.92 15.86 5.48
C LEU A 858 2.46 15.18 6.79
N ARG A 859 3.10 14.07 7.16
CA ARG A 859 2.73 13.21 8.29
C ARG A 859 2.99 13.80 9.70
N PRO A 860 1.98 13.83 10.61
CA PRO A 860 2.11 14.43 11.95
C PRO A 860 2.76 13.55 13.04
N GLU A 861 2.84 12.23 12.86
CA GLU A 861 3.06 11.21 13.92
C GLU A 861 4.35 11.42 14.74
N ALA A 862 5.40 11.98 14.13
CA ALA A 862 6.64 12.36 14.81
C ALA A 862 6.49 13.64 15.67
N ILE A 863 5.78 14.65 15.16
CA ILE A 863 5.50 15.90 15.90
C ILE A 863 4.49 15.63 17.02
N GLU A 864 3.53 14.72 16.82
CA GLU A 864 2.60 14.25 17.84
C GLU A 864 3.34 13.68 19.05
N SER A 865 4.24 12.71 18.86
CA SER A 865 5.03 12.13 19.94
C SER A 865 5.93 13.16 20.63
N VAL A 866 6.52 14.10 19.89
CA VAL A 866 7.28 15.23 20.46
C VAL A 866 6.39 16.16 21.30
N TRP A 867 5.15 16.41 20.86
CA TRP A 867 4.15 17.15 21.64
C TRP A 867 3.81 16.39 22.93
N TYR A 868 3.54 15.07 22.86
CA TYR A 868 3.30 14.26 24.06
C TYR A 868 4.49 14.31 25.00
N MET A 869 5.73 14.13 24.53
CA MET A 869 6.89 14.21 25.41
C MET A 869 7.01 15.58 26.08
N TYR A 870 6.72 16.69 25.38
CA TYR A 870 6.63 18.00 26.02
C TYR A 870 5.51 18.05 27.08
N ARG A 871 4.31 17.53 26.78
CA ARG A 871 3.18 17.51 27.73
C ARG A 871 3.45 16.64 28.96
N LEU A 872 4.19 15.54 28.81
CA LEU A 872 4.45 14.52 29.82
C LEU A 872 5.67 14.83 30.71
N THR A 873 6.68 15.54 30.19
CA THR A 873 7.93 15.85 30.90
C THR A 873 8.04 17.32 31.31
N GLY A 874 7.47 18.25 30.52
CA GLY A 874 7.70 19.69 30.66
C GLY A 874 9.08 20.15 30.17
N ASP A 875 9.91 19.28 29.58
CA ASP A 875 11.25 19.63 29.10
C ASP A 875 11.16 20.50 27.82
N PRO A 876 11.73 21.72 27.82
CA PRO A 876 11.73 22.59 26.65
C PRO A 876 12.47 22.02 25.43
N TYR A 877 13.34 21.01 25.58
CA TYR A 877 14.01 20.33 24.48
C TYR A 877 13.01 19.87 23.40
N TRP A 878 11.89 19.26 23.80
CA TRP A 878 10.88 18.77 22.88
C TRP A 878 10.24 19.89 22.05
N ARG A 879 10.00 21.09 22.63
CA ARG A 879 9.57 22.26 21.85
C ARG A 879 10.61 22.68 20.82
N SER A 880 11.90 22.59 21.15
CA SER A 880 13.01 22.87 20.22
C SER A 880 13.22 21.78 19.18
N ALA A 881 12.80 20.54 19.42
CA ALA A 881 12.78 19.48 18.42
C ALA A 881 11.63 19.69 17.43
N GLY A 882 10.40 19.83 17.92
CA GLY A 882 9.21 20.04 17.09
C GLY A 882 9.27 21.33 16.27
N TRP A 883 9.87 22.39 16.81
CA TRP A 883 10.10 23.63 16.06
C TRP A 883 11.02 23.42 14.84
N ARG A 884 12.13 22.68 14.98
CA ARG A 884 13.02 22.35 13.85
C ARG A 884 12.34 21.46 12.81
N MET A 885 11.51 20.51 13.25
CA MET A 885 10.69 19.69 12.35
C MET A 885 9.73 20.58 11.54
N PHE A 886 9.01 21.49 12.21
CA PHE A 886 8.12 22.45 11.55
C PHE A 886 8.87 23.37 10.56
N GLU A 887 10.03 23.93 10.95
CA GLU A 887 10.88 24.74 10.06
C GLU A 887 11.32 23.97 8.81
N ALA A 888 11.79 22.72 8.99
CA ALA A 888 12.19 21.86 7.88
C ALA A 888 11.02 21.54 6.93
N ILE A 889 9.84 21.22 7.49
CA ILE A 889 8.64 20.93 6.69
C ILE A 889 8.20 22.19 5.92
N ASP A 890 8.01 23.37 6.55
CA ASP A 890 7.62 24.57 5.78
C ASP A 890 8.69 24.97 4.75
N GLN A 891 9.98 24.78 5.05
CA GLN A 891 11.05 25.07 4.09
C GLN A 891 10.96 24.23 2.82
N HIS A 892 10.69 22.92 2.94
CA HIS A 892 10.77 21.98 1.83
C HIS A 892 9.45 21.60 1.17
N THR A 893 8.31 21.87 1.80
CA THR A 893 6.96 21.49 1.29
C THR A 893 6.14 22.68 0.79
N LYS A 894 6.51 23.91 1.11
CA LYS A 894 5.73 25.12 0.85
C LYS A 894 5.49 25.41 -0.62
N THR A 895 4.27 25.81 -0.94
CA THR A 895 3.80 26.15 -2.28
C THR A 895 3.16 27.55 -2.29
N ALA A 896 2.56 27.95 -3.42
CA ALA A 896 1.74 29.16 -3.50
C ALA A 896 0.44 29.02 -2.67
N HIS A 897 -0.20 27.84 -2.70
CA HIS A 897 -1.55 27.61 -2.17
C HIS A 897 -1.57 26.70 -0.92
N GLY A 898 -0.44 26.56 -0.21
CA GLY A 898 -0.34 25.75 1.02
C GLY A 898 1.03 25.10 1.19
N ASN A 899 1.02 23.78 1.42
CA ASN A 899 2.17 22.89 1.53
C ASN A 899 1.85 21.57 0.81
N SER A 900 2.83 20.95 0.14
CA SER A 900 2.68 19.72 -0.62
C SER A 900 3.54 18.60 -0.06
N ALA A 901 3.05 17.37 -0.13
CA ALA A 901 3.86 16.16 -0.12
C ALA A 901 5.06 16.28 -1.08
N ILE A 902 6.17 15.62 -0.75
CA ILE A 902 7.44 15.69 -1.48
C ILE A 902 7.97 14.31 -1.89
N ASP A 903 8.73 14.24 -2.98
CA ASP A 903 9.11 12.97 -3.62
C ASP A 903 10.30 12.24 -2.99
N ASP A 904 11.26 12.95 -2.39
CA ASP A 904 12.47 12.33 -1.84
C ASP A 904 13.17 13.23 -0.81
N VAL A 905 13.02 12.90 0.48
CA VAL A 905 13.65 13.62 1.62
C VAL A 905 15.19 13.59 1.61
N THR A 906 15.81 12.70 0.82
CA THR A 906 17.28 12.60 0.67
C THR A 906 17.87 13.65 -0.28
N LYS A 907 17.03 14.41 -1.00
CA LYS A 907 17.46 15.53 -1.84
C LYS A 907 17.59 16.81 -1.01
N THR A 908 18.55 17.67 -1.34
CA THR A 908 18.62 19.05 -0.82
C THR A 908 17.51 19.95 -1.34
N SER A 909 16.88 19.57 -2.46
CA SER A 909 15.71 20.21 -3.05
C SER A 909 14.80 19.12 -3.63
N PRO A 910 13.77 18.67 -2.90
CA PRO A 910 12.85 17.65 -3.39
C PRO A 910 11.86 18.24 -4.42
N ASN A 911 11.21 17.36 -5.19
CA ASN A 911 10.07 17.77 -6.02
C ASN A 911 8.79 17.78 -5.17
N LEU A 912 7.87 18.67 -5.50
CA LEU A 912 6.54 18.78 -4.88
C LEU A 912 5.55 17.90 -5.66
N ASN A 913 4.87 16.98 -4.96
CA ASN A 913 3.97 15.98 -5.56
C ASN A 913 2.54 16.49 -5.83
N ASP A 914 2.26 17.77 -5.60
CA ASP A 914 0.95 18.41 -5.77
C ASP A 914 -0.19 17.73 -4.99
N SER A 915 0.09 17.39 -3.73
CA SER A 915 -0.91 16.82 -2.80
C SER A 915 -0.76 17.43 -1.41
N MET A 916 -1.84 18.03 -0.88
CA MET A 916 -1.92 18.42 0.53
C MET A 916 -2.85 17.45 1.25
N GLU A 917 -2.28 16.46 1.93
CA GLU A 917 -3.06 15.54 2.76
C GLU A 917 -3.57 16.27 4.00
N ARG A 918 -4.84 16.04 4.39
CA ARG A 918 -5.54 16.75 5.48
C ARG A 918 -4.77 16.80 6.81
N GLY A 919 -4.12 15.69 7.19
CA GLY A 919 -3.31 15.58 8.41
C GLY A 919 -2.02 16.42 8.39
N GLY A 920 -1.69 17.04 7.25
CA GLY A 920 -0.60 17.99 7.08
C GLY A 920 -0.95 19.44 7.43
N GLU A 921 -2.21 19.73 7.77
CA GLU A 921 -2.60 21.03 8.30
C GLU A 921 -2.23 21.11 9.79
N PHE A 922 -1.06 21.70 10.08
CA PHE A 922 -0.48 21.80 11.42
C PHE A 922 -1.45 22.37 12.46
N GLY A 923 -1.82 21.57 13.48
CA GLY A 923 -2.56 21.98 14.68
C GLY A 923 -1.70 22.25 15.92
#